data_AF-A0A179DA22-F1
#
_entry.id   AF-A0A179DA22-F1
#
_cell.length_a   1.000
_cell.length_b   1.000
_cell.length_c   1.000
_cell.angle_alpha   90.00
_cell.angle_beta   90.00
_cell.angle_gamma   90.00
#
_symmetry.space_group_name_H-M   'P 1'
#
loop_
_entity.id
_entity.type
_entity.pdbx_description
1 polymer ?
#
loop_
_entity_poly.entity_id
_entity_poly.type
_entity_poly.pdbx_seq_one_letter_code
_entity_poly.pdbx_strand_id
1 'polypeptide(L)'
;MKNILFLLSIFLLSTNITEKAHGETSKPFAVKGNTLAEPPQEIKVMTYNIHHANPPSKPGVIDIDAIVAVIQKENPDVVALQEVDKNVDRSNNQHQTKLIADKLGMKYQFYKARNIPGGGEYGVAILSKYDLTNIRQLALPKGDEGEQRTLALADITFLSQKITIACTHLDVLGGEPTRLLQIKAIEVELKPVKNPIILCGDLNTTVGSSTMNYIENYYVNSCINNCSPTVPAGDPQRSIDYIMTRNAAWQVKNYNVPNETPPYSSDHRPVVVTYDMNPVEGERDYRTKTSISGSDKYTWGQAGWWEIRVGGVWVDATQIDPTTGKEYGSPQAGAAPITITLRPRTDGGGDVIFETNTGASIMHPSANLVLFNGFVMEIGGGSNSQGRTLIFNNIDVQGTSIMRGNTNNNDGAVSNDLTINGSLKVAVDDGARFIIPGYVSTGNVVFTTQAGFDSKPIAGPNVNYGTVTTLPLALLTFNAKKLLNTVELSWKTTNEFNTNKVEIERATNSADFVKIGEVASSNTSGDHYYNFEDKNPLAGNNYYRLKMIDNDGAFTYSAIRAITAEIVLSIYPNPVFLNLNILLSKTANVLTAKVYDITGKVILSTNVANTSNFTINTQTLPKGTYVLKLDIDGVASSRKFVK
;
A
#
# COMPACT_ATOMS: atom_id res chain seq x y z
N MET A 1 -46.33 -67.98 14.36
CA MET A 1 -45.57 -67.08 15.26
C MET A 1 -46.42 -65.82 15.45
N LYS A 2 -47.37 -65.88 16.41
CA LYS A 2 -47.50 -65.03 17.61
C LYS A 2 -47.48 -63.52 17.28
N ASN A 3 -48.64 -62.88 17.14
CA ASN A 3 -49.41 -62.16 18.20
C ASN A 3 -49.12 -60.64 18.12
N ILE A 4 -50.01 -59.65 18.29
CA ILE A 4 -51.46 -59.50 18.49
C ILE A 4 -51.71 -57.97 18.70
N LEU A 5 -52.88 -57.45 18.25
CA LEU A 5 -53.61 -56.22 18.70
C LEU A 5 -52.91 -54.83 18.69
N PHE A 6 -53.56 -53.65 18.72
CA PHE A 6 -54.85 -53.05 18.34
C PHE A 6 -54.79 -51.58 18.85
N LEU A 7 -55.68 -50.70 18.35
CA LEU A 7 -56.19 -49.44 18.93
C LEU A 7 -55.59 -48.05 18.55
N LEU A 8 -56.27 -47.50 17.54
CA LEU A 8 -56.85 -46.16 17.39
C LEU A 8 -57.00 -45.23 18.63
N SER A 9 -56.50 -43.99 18.44
CA SER A 9 -57.27 -42.72 18.39
C SER A 9 -57.63 -41.91 19.66
N ILE A 10 -57.65 -40.57 19.48
CA ILE A 10 -58.57 -39.53 20.00
C ILE A 10 -58.03 -38.43 20.97
N PHE A 11 -58.08 -37.21 20.41
CA PHE A 11 -58.50 -35.88 20.92
C PHE A 11 -57.63 -34.90 21.74
N LEU A 12 -57.82 -33.65 21.28
CA LEU A 12 -57.51 -32.33 21.84
C LEU A 12 -57.82 -32.16 23.34
N LEU A 13 -57.05 -31.29 24.00
CA LEU A 13 -57.60 -30.30 24.94
C LEU A 13 -56.71 -29.06 25.02
N SER A 14 -57.28 -27.96 24.52
CA SER A 14 -56.97 -26.58 24.89
C SER A 14 -57.47 -26.29 26.30
N THR A 15 -56.67 -25.62 27.12
CA THR A 15 -57.18 -24.88 28.30
C THR A 15 -56.47 -23.54 28.43
N ASN A 16 -57.22 -22.47 28.16
CA ASN A 16 -57.00 -21.15 28.73
C ASN A 16 -57.29 -21.22 30.23
N ILE A 17 -56.37 -20.73 31.07
CA ILE A 17 -56.69 -20.29 32.42
C ILE A 17 -56.24 -18.84 32.55
N THR A 18 -57.22 -17.97 32.71
CA THR A 18 -57.08 -16.61 33.22
C THR A 18 -57.24 -16.69 34.72
N GLU A 19 -56.27 -16.19 35.49
CA GLU A 19 -56.51 -15.71 36.85
C GLU A 19 -55.63 -14.50 37.16
N LYS A 20 -56.21 -13.59 37.95
CA LYS A 20 -55.79 -12.21 38.16
C LYS A 20 -55.38 -12.04 39.62
N ALA A 21 -54.24 -11.38 39.83
CA ALA A 21 -53.76 -10.69 41.04
C ALA A 21 -53.31 -11.52 42.27
N HIS A 22 -52.06 -11.29 42.71
CA HIS A 22 -51.66 -10.54 43.93
C HIS A 22 -50.37 -11.12 44.58
N GLY A 23 -49.39 -10.24 44.88
CA GLY A 23 -48.52 -10.34 46.05
C GLY A 23 -47.32 -11.31 46.06
N GLU A 24 -46.14 -10.74 46.33
CA GLU A 24 -45.00 -11.31 47.07
C GLU A 24 -43.94 -12.18 46.37
N THR A 25 -42.83 -11.49 46.06
CA THR A 25 -41.41 -11.88 46.24
C THR A 25 -41.05 -13.37 46.39
N SER A 26 -40.46 -13.93 45.34
CA SER A 26 -39.41 -14.95 45.51
C SER A 26 -38.30 -14.74 44.46
N LYS A 27 -37.05 -14.67 44.95
CA LYS A 27 -35.84 -14.59 44.13
C LYS A 27 -35.71 -15.90 43.34
N PRO A 28 -35.49 -15.88 42.01
CA PRO A 28 -35.18 -17.11 41.31
C PRO A 28 -33.72 -17.52 41.58
N PHE A 29 -33.58 -18.70 42.17
CA PHE A 29 -32.34 -19.49 42.17
C PHE A 29 -31.90 -19.73 40.72
N ALA A 30 -30.73 -19.23 40.34
CA ALA A 30 -30.12 -19.54 39.06
C ALA A 30 -29.54 -20.97 39.13
N VAL A 31 -30.16 -21.89 38.41
CA VAL A 31 -29.56 -23.18 38.05
C VAL A 31 -28.38 -22.89 37.12
N LYS A 32 -27.15 -23.18 37.55
CA LYS A 32 -25.97 -23.20 36.67
C LYS A 32 -26.12 -24.37 35.69
N GLY A 33 -26.67 -24.09 34.52
CA GLY A 33 -26.55 -24.98 33.36
C GLY A 33 -25.11 -24.94 32.86
N ASN A 34 -24.45 -26.11 32.81
CA ASN A 34 -23.25 -26.29 32.00
C ASN A 34 -23.66 -26.14 30.53
N THR A 35 -23.44 -24.96 29.96
CA THR A 35 -23.39 -24.79 28.51
C THR A 35 -22.10 -25.48 28.03
N LEU A 36 -22.26 -26.50 27.19
CA LEU A 36 -21.16 -27.01 26.38
C LEU A 36 -20.58 -25.82 25.62
N ALA A 37 -19.29 -25.51 25.80
CA ALA A 37 -18.63 -24.44 25.06
C ALA A 37 -18.81 -24.67 23.56
N GLU A 38 -19.35 -23.68 22.84
CA GLU A 38 -19.39 -23.75 21.39
C GLU A 38 -17.96 -23.90 20.85
N PRO A 39 -17.74 -24.67 19.76
CA PRO A 39 -16.42 -24.78 19.16
C PRO A 39 -15.88 -23.39 18.80
N PRO A 40 -14.58 -23.14 18.94
CA PRO A 40 -14.01 -21.82 18.66
C PRO A 40 -14.30 -21.40 17.21
N GLN A 41 -14.82 -20.20 17.02
CA GLN A 41 -15.11 -19.64 15.70
C GLN A 41 -13.82 -19.10 15.08
N GLU A 42 -12.85 -19.96 14.80
CA GLU A 42 -11.53 -19.56 14.30
C GLU A 42 -11.37 -19.87 12.82
N ILE A 43 -10.83 -18.91 12.07
CA ILE A 43 -10.40 -19.12 10.68
C ILE A 43 -8.90 -18.91 10.56
N LYS A 44 -8.20 -19.92 10.01
CA LYS A 44 -6.76 -19.87 9.77
C LYS A 44 -6.47 -19.62 8.29
N VAL A 45 -5.69 -18.59 8.01
CA VAL A 45 -5.32 -18.18 6.64
C VAL A 45 -3.81 -18.19 6.48
N MET A 46 -3.35 -18.67 5.33
CA MET A 46 -1.94 -18.65 4.94
C MET A 46 -1.76 -17.89 3.63
N THR A 47 -0.67 -17.11 3.52
CA THR A 47 -0.14 -16.66 2.23
C THR A 47 1.27 -17.20 2.04
N TYR A 48 1.60 -17.63 0.82
CA TYR A 48 2.90 -18.23 0.53
C TYR A 48 3.31 -18.01 -0.93
N ASN A 49 4.38 -17.25 -1.15
CA ASN A 49 5.10 -17.26 -2.42
C ASN A 49 5.89 -18.57 -2.51
N ILE A 50 5.54 -19.42 -3.47
CA ILE A 50 6.12 -20.78 -3.59
C ILE A 50 7.30 -20.85 -4.54
N HIS A 51 7.72 -19.73 -5.14
CA HIS A 51 8.79 -19.68 -6.13
C HIS A 51 8.67 -20.79 -7.18
N HIS A 52 7.49 -20.92 -7.80
CA HIS A 52 7.15 -21.98 -8.76
C HIS A 52 7.54 -23.40 -8.29
N ALA A 53 7.44 -23.65 -6.98
CA ALA A 53 7.88 -24.86 -6.28
C ALA A 53 9.33 -25.26 -6.57
N ASN A 54 10.21 -24.30 -6.89
CA ASN A 54 11.64 -24.53 -7.03
C ASN A 54 12.38 -24.10 -5.76
N PRO A 55 12.84 -25.05 -4.91
CA PRO A 55 13.59 -24.70 -3.71
C PRO A 55 14.94 -24.06 -4.07
N PRO A 56 15.35 -22.95 -3.42
CA PRO A 56 16.61 -22.25 -3.73
C PRO A 56 17.86 -23.12 -3.57
N SER A 57 17.79 -24.11 -2.69
CA SER A 57 18.87 -25.07 -2.44
C SER A 57 19.05 -26.13 -3.54
N LYS A 58 18.07 -26.28 -4.45
CA LYS A 58 18.11 -27.23 -5.58
C LYS A 58 17.59 -26.55 -6.87
N PRO A 59 18.38 -25.68 -7.50
CA PRO A 59 17.99 -25.03 -8.75
C PRO A 59 17.56 -26.05 -9.82
N GLY A 60 16.45 -25.79 -10.51
CA GLY A 60 15.91 -26.66 -11.56
C GLY A 60 15.09 -27.88 -11.07
N VAL A 61 14.99 -28.12 -9.76
CA VAL A 61 14.11 -29.15 -9.18
C VAL A 61 12.75 -28.54 -8.87
N ILE A 62 11.66 -29.25 -9.19
CA ILE A 62 10.30 -28.83 -8.83
C ILE A 62 9.78 -29.76 -7.73
N ASP A 63 9.60 -29.23 -6.53
CA ASP A 63 9.31 -29.98 -5.31
C ASP A 63 7.94 -29.57 -4.72
N ILE A 64 6.88 -30.02 -5.40
CA ILE A 64 5.49 -29.78 -4.98
C ILE A 64 5.21 -30.39 -3.59
N ASP A 65 5.83 -31.54 -3.28
CA ASP A 65 5.59 -32.24 -2.01
C ASP A 65 6.16 -31.47 -0.82
N ALA A 66 7.30 -30.79 -0.99
CA ALA A 66 7.84 -29.91 0.05
C ALA A 66 6.89 -28.73 0.36
N ILE A 67 6.33 -28.09 -0.68
CA ILE A 67 5.33 -27.02 -0.52
C ILE A 67 4.07 -27.55 0.20
N VAL A 68 3.57 -28.72 -0.21
CA VAL A 68 2.42 -29.37 0.44
C VAL A 68 2.70 -29.68 1.90
N ALA A 69 3.89 -30.17 2.24
CA ALA A 69 4.27 -30.49 3.61
C ALA A 69 4.27 -29.25 4.52
N VAL A 70 4.75 -28.10 4.02
CA VAL A 70 4.70 -26.82 4.74
C VAL A 70 3.25 -26.40 5.00
N ILE A 71 2.40 -26.42 3.98
CA ILE A 71 0.99 -26.02 4.11
C ILE A 71 0.25 -26.98 5.06
N GLN A 72 0.45 -28.29 4.90
CA GLN A 72 -0.23 -29.32 5.67
C GLN A 72 0.15 -29.28 7.16
N LYS A 73 1.40 -28.94 7.49
CA LYS A 73 1.86 -28.77 8.88
C LYS A 73 1.09 -27.67 9.61
N GLU A 74 0.80 -26.57 8.94
CA GLU A 74 0.06 -25.44 9.53
C GLU A 74 -1.46 -25.63 9.47
N ASN A 75 -1.94 -26.49 8.56
CA ASN A 75 -3.35 -26.85 8.34
C ASN A 75 -4.30 -25.63 8.23
N PRO A 76 -4.01 -24.66 7.35
CA PRO A 76 -4.87 -23.49 7.15
C PRO A 76 -6.19 -23.86 6.48
N ASP A 77 -7.22 -23.04 6.67
CA ASP A 77 -8.51 -23.18 6.01
C ASP A 77 -8.54 -22.56 4.62
N VAL A 78 -7.73 -21.51 4.42
CA VAL A 78 -7.54 -20.80 3.15
C VAL A 78 -6.05 -20.58 2.91
N VAL A 79 -5.60 -20.80 1.67
CA VAL A 79 -4.21 -20.54 1.24
C VAL A 79 -4.20 -19.66 0.01
N ALA A 80 -3.47 -18.56 0.07
CA ALA A 80 -3.17 -17.68 -1.05
C ALA A 80 -1.74 -17.95 -1.55
N LEU A 81 -1.60 -18.43 -2.77
CA LEU A 81 -0.30 -18.78 -3.35
C LEU A 81 0.12 -17.76 -4.40
N GLN A 82 1.39 -17.36 -4.36
CA GLN A 82 2.04 -16.54 -5.38
C GLN A 82 3.10 -17.36 -6.11
N GLU A 83 3.44 -16.93 -7.33
CA GLU A 83 4.41 -17.63 -8.19
C GLU A 83 4.01 -19.06 -8.55
N VAL A 84 2.75 -19.27 -8.89
CA VAL A 84 2.27 -20.56 -9.40
C VAL A 84 2.37 -20.59 -10.92
N ASP A 85 2.96 -21.65 -11.46
CA ASP A 85 2.97 -21.94 -12.89
C ASP A 85 1.85 -22.93 -13.28
N LYS A 86 1.42 -22.81 -14.53
CA LYS A 86 0.52 -23.76 -15.18
C LYS A 86 0.99 -24.03 -16.61
N ASN A 87 1.37 -25.28 -16.86
CA ASN A 87 1.82 -25.79 -18.16
C ASN A 87 3.05 -25.03 -18.71
N VAL A 88 4.04 -24.77 -17.85
CA VAL A 88 5.30 -24.10 -18.22
C VAL A 88 6.44 -25.12 -18.17
N ASP A 89 7.33 -25.11 -19.17
CA ASP A 89 8.45 -26.05 -19.28
C ASP A 89 9.34 -26.07 -18.03
N ARG A 90 9.67 -24.90 -17.47
CA ARG A 90 10.53 -24.78 -16.27
C ARG A 90 9.96 -25.49 -15.04
N SER A 91 8.63 -25.69 -15.01
CA SER A 91 7.89 -26.34 -13.93
C SER A 91 7.30 -27.68 -14.39
N ASN A 92 8.02 -28.40 -15.26
CA ASN A 92 7.69 -29.72 -15.77
C ASN A 92 6.34 -29.80 -16.49
N ASN A 93 5.87 -28.69 -17.08
CA ASN A 93 4.58 -28.58 -17.76
C ASN A 93 3.37 -29.00 -16.88
N GLN A 94 3.47 -28.78 -15.57
CA GLN A 94 2.45 -29.16 -14.61
C GLN A 94 1.46 -28.01 -14.34
N HIS A 95 0.25 -28.35 -13.88
CA HIS A 95 -0.65 -27.40 -13.25
C HIS A 95 -0.42 -27.42 -11.74
N GLN A 96 0.51 -26.59 -11.25
CA GLN A 96 0.99 -26.65 -9.86
C GLN A 96 -0.13 -26.44 -8.84
N THR A 97 -0.98 -25.44 -9.06
CA THR A 97 -2.14 -25.18 -8.20
C THR A 97 -3.03 -26.40 -8.03
N LYS A 98 -3.35 -27.11 -9.12
CA LYS A 98 -4.18 -28.31 -9.08
C LYS A 98 -3.50 -29.41 -8.25
N LEU A 99 -2.22 -29.67 -8.51
CA LEU A 99 -1.48 -30.73 -7.82
C LEU A 99 -1.38 -30.49 -6.31
N ILE A 100 -1.08 -29.25 -5.91
CA ILE A 100 -1.03 -28.85 -4.50
C ILE A 100 -2.41 -29.02 -3.86
N ALA A 101 -3.46 -28.52 -4.52
CA ALA A 101 -4.83 -28.59 -4.01
C ALA A 101 -5.35 -30.03 -3.87
N ASP A 102 -5.11 -30.89 -4.86
CA ASP A 102 -5.47 -32.31 -4.83
C ASP A 102 -4.81 -33.02 -3.63
N LYS A 103 -3.52 -32.76 -3.37
CA LYS A 103 -2.77 -33.37 -2.25
C LYS A 103 -3.23 -32.88 -0.88
N LEU A 104 -3.68 -31.63 -0.79
CA LEU A 104 -4.21 -31.04 0.44
C LEU A 104 -5.72 -31.32 0.65
N GLY A 105 -6.40 -31.89 -0.35
CA GLY A 105 -7.86 -32.05 -0.33
C GLY A 105 -8.62 -30.72 -0.33
N MET A 106 -8.07 -29.68 -0.95
CA MET A 106 -8.64 -28.34 -0.99
C MET A 106 -9.25 -28.03 -2.36
N LYS A 107 -10.29 -27.19 -2.37
CA LYS A 107 -10.82 -26.57 -3.59
C LYS A 107 -9.86 -25.47 -4.03
N TYR A 108 -9.77 -25.19 -5.33
CA TYR A 108 -8.80 -24.22 -5.83
C TYR A 108 -9.32 -23.39 -7.00
N GLN A 109 -8.73 -22.21 -7.16
CA GLN A 109 -8.82 -21.42 -8.37
C GLN A 109 -7.44 -20.84 -8.70
N PHE A 110 -7.02 -21.01 -9.96
CA PHE A 110 -5.83 -20.37 -10.51
C PHE A 110 -6.22 -19.10 -11.27
N TYR A 111 -5.42 -18.06 -11.11
CA TYR A 111 -5.64 -16.75 -11.71
C TYR A 111 -4.39 -16.34 -12.48
N LYS A 112 -4.52 -16.28 -13.80
CA LYS A 112 -3.41 -15.92 -14.66
C LYS A 112 -3.09 -14.43 -14.50
N ALA A 113 -1.83 -14.14 -14.17
CA ALA A 113 -1.26 -12.80 -14.30
C ALA A 113 -0.72 -12.57 -15.72
N ARG A 114 0.05 -13.51 -16.26
CA ARG A 114 0.65 -13.38 -17.61
C ARG A 114 0.93 -14.74 -18.25
N ASN A 115 1.15 -14.73 -19.55
CA ASN A 115 1.73 -15.88 -20.25
C ASN A 115 3.25 -15.88 -20.05
N ILE A 116 3.87 -17.06 -20.04
CA ILE A 116 5.34 -17.20 -20.03
C ILE A 116 5.85 -17.33 -21.47
N PRO A 117 6.92 -16.60 -21.87
CA PRO A 117 7.60 -16.83 -23.15
C PRO A 117 8.07 -18.29 -23.26
N GLY A 118 7.70 -18.97 -24.35
CA GLY A 118 7.94 -20.41 -24.52
C GLY A 118 6.71 -21.29 -24.23
N GLY A 119 5.69 -20.77 -23.56
CA GLY A 119 4.44 -21.49 -23.29
C GLY A 119 4.03 -21.47 -21.83
N GLY A 120 2.74 -21.68 -21.58
CA GLY A 120 2.18 -21.74 -20.23
C GLY A 120 1.82 -20.39 -19.61
N GLU A 121 1.34 -20.45 -18.38
CA GLU A 121 0.75 -19.35 -17.64
C GLU A 121 1.42 -19.21 -16.26
N TYR A 122 1.60 -17.98 -15.81
CA TYR A 122 2.09 -17.63 -14.48
C TYR A 122 1.08 -16.76 -13.75
N GLY A 123 0.93 -16.95 -12.45
CA GLY A 123 0.05 -16.10 -11.66
C GLY A 123 -0.02 -16.44 -10.18
N VAL A 124 -1.23 -16.33 -9.65
CA VAL A 124 -1.56 -16.54 -8.24
C VAL A 124 -2.69 -17.55 -8.12
N ALA A 125 -2.90 -18.10 -6.92
CA ALA A 125 -3.99 -19.03 -6.66
C ALA A 125 -4.61 -18.85 -5.27
N ILE A 126 -5.88 -19.24 -5.16
CA ILE A 126 -6.59 -19.36 -3.89
C ILE A 126 -6.99 -20.81 -3.72
N LEU A 127 -6.62 -21.42 -2.60
CA LEU A 127 -7.07 -22.74 -2.16
C LEU A 127 -7.94 -22.58 -0.91
N SER A 128 -8.98 -23.39 -0.78
CA SER A 128 -9.91 -23.32 0.34
C SER A 128 -10.49 -24.68 0.70
N LYS A 129 -10.74 -24.93 2.00
CA LYS A 129 -11.58 -26.05 2.44
C LYS A 129 -13.06 -25.83 2.08
N TYR A 130 -13.47 -24.58 1.84
CA TYR A 130 -14.82 -24.16 1.51
C TYR A 130 -15.01 -23.92 0.00
N ASP A 131 -16.25 -23.94 -0.48
CA ASP A 131 -16.56 -23.59 -1.87
C ASP A 131 -16.08 -22.18 -2.21
N LEU A 132 -15.40 -22.07 -3.35
CA LEU A 132 -15.03 -20.81 -3.96
C LEU A 132 -16.19 -20.36 -4.86
N THR A 133 -16.73 -19.18 -4.57
CA THR A 133 -17.83 -18.56 -5.33
C THR A 133 -17.43 -17.16 -5.75
N ASN A 134 -18.22 -16.51 -6.62
CA ASN A 134 -17.99 -15.13 -7.06
C ASN A 134 -16.53 -14.87 -7.54
N ILE A 135 -16.01 -15.83 -8.31
CA ILE A 135 -14.63 -15.85 -8.79
C ILE A 135 -14.45 -14.72 -9.81
N ARG A 136 -13.54 -13.80 -9.51
CA ARG A 136 -13.21 -12.66 -10.38
C ARG A 136 -11.74 -12.32 -10.30
N GLN A 137 -11.24 -11.59 -11.29
CA GLN A 137 -9.86 -11.14 -11.33
C GLN A 137 -9.76 -9.76 -11.97
N LEU A 138 -8.78 -8.99 -11.52
CA LEU A 138 -8.42 -7.70 -12.09
C LEU A 138 -6.96 -7.73 -12.51
N ALA A 139 -6.69 -7.54 -13.80
CA ALA A 139 -5.35 -7.27 -14.27
C ALA A 139 -4.90 -5.93 -13.70
N LEU A 140 -3.77 -5.93 -13.00
CA LEU A 140 -3.27 -4.72 -12.34
C LEU A 140 -2.52 -3.83 -13.34
N PRO A 141 -2.59 -2.50 -13.17
CA PRO A 141 -1.84 -1.58 -14.01
C PRO A 141 -0.33 -1.81 -13.83
N LYS A 142 0.43 -1.51 -14.87
CA LYS A 142 1.89 -1.57 -14.86
C LYS A 142 2.47 -0.34 -15.55
N GLY A 143 3.59 0.18 -15.05
CA GLY A 143 4.40 1.15 -15.78
C GLY A 143 5.11 0.51 -16.98
N ASP A 144 5.85 1.33 -17.74
CA ASP A 144 6.61 0.87 -18.90
C ASP A 144 7.59 -0.26 -18.54
N GLU A 145 8.23 -0.16 -17.37
CA GLU A 145 9.18 -1.15 -16.84
C GLU A 145 8.52 -2.19 -15.91
N GLY A 146 7.21 -2.07 -15.64
CA GLY A 146 6.49 -2.95 -14.71
C GLY A 146 6.07 -4.29 -15.32
N GLU A 147 5.96 -5.30 -14.47
CA GLU A 147 5.45 -6.63 -14.82
C GLU A 147 3.91 -6.67 -14.78
N GLN A 148 3.32 -7.48 -15.65
CA GLN A 148 1.88 -7.71 -15.60
C GLN A 148 1.53 -8.57 -14.38
N ARG A 149 0.75 -7.99 -13.46
CA ARG A 149 0.27 -8.62 -12.23
C ARG A 149 -1.26 -8.71 -12.21
N THR A 150 -1.83 -9.44 -11.26
CA THR A 150 -3.28 -9.60 -11.11
C THR A 150 -3.69 -9.58 -9.64
N LEU A 151 -4.86 -9.03 -9.36
CA LEU A 151 -5.63 -9.29 -8.15
C LEU A 151 -6.57 -10.46 -8.43
N ALA A 152 -6.53 -11.48 -7.59
CA ALA A 152 -7.41 -12.63 -7.60
C ALA A 152 -8.45 -12.51 -6.49
N LEU A 153 -9.72 -12.80 -6.80
CA LEU A 153 -10.83 -12.68 -5.86
C LEU A 153 -11.71 -13.93 -5.91
N ALA A 154 -12.06 -14.44 -4.74
CA ALA A 154 -13.10 -15.45 -4.55
C ALA A 154 -13.78 -15.26 -3.19
N ASP A 155 -15.08 -15.52 -3.15
CA ASP A 155 -15.85 -15.50 -1.92
C ASP A 155 -15.93 -16.93 -1.36
N ILE A 156 -15.72 -17.08 -0.06
CA ILE A 156 -16.04 -18.28 0.72
C ILE A 156 -17.22 -18.01 1.64
N THR A 157 -17.89 -19.07 2.09
CA THR A 157 -18.86 -18.99 3.19
C THR A 157 -18.34 -19.77 4.38
N PHE A 158 -18.08 -19.08 5.50
CA PHE A 158 -17.63 -19.67 6.76
C PHE A 158 -18.57 -19.22 7.88
N LEU A 159 -19.10 -20.15 8.67
CA LEU A 159 -20.08 -19.87 9.74
C LEU A 159 -21.27 -19.00 9.27
N SER A 160 -21.76 -19.23 8.05
CA SER A 160 -22.81 -18.43 7.39
C SER A 160 -22.44 -16.98 7.02
N GLN A 161 -21.21 -16.56 7.28
CA GLN A 161 -20.68 -15.28 6.81
C GLN A 161 -19.97 -15.46 5.46
N LYS A 162 -20.30 -14.60 4.49
CA LYS A 162 -19.53 -14.52 3.24
C LYS A 162 -18.26 -13.71 3.48
N ILE A 163 -17.12 -14.23 3.06
CA ILE A 163 -15.80 -13.59 3.20
C ILE A 163 -15.18 -13.51 1.81
N THR A 164 -14.68 -12.33 1.43
CA THR A 164 -13.93 -12.13 0.18
C THR A 164 -12.45 -12.41 0.45
N ILE A 165 -11.90 -13.43 -0.21
CA ILE A 165 -10.47 -13.70 -0.23
C ILE A 165 -9.86 -13.00 -1.43
N ALA A 166 -8.90 -12.13 -1.16
CA ALA A 166 -8.13 -11.39 -2.15
C ALA A 166 -6.68 -11.85 -2.12
N CYS A 167 -6.13 -12.24 -3.27
CA CYS A 167 -4.73 -12.65 -3.40
C CYS A 167 -4.04 -11.83 -4.50
N THR A 168 -2.85 -11.30 -4.22
CA THR A 168 -2.08 -10.57 -5.22
C THR A 168 -0.58 -10.88 -5.11
N HIS A 169 0.18 -10.45 -6.12
CA HIS A 169 1.64 -10.40 -6.10
C HIS A 169 2.03 -9.10 -6.80
N LEU A 170 2.49 -8.10 -6.04
CA LEU A 170 2.81 -6.78 -6.59
C LEU A 170 4.15 -6.75 -7.30
N ASP A 171 4.32 -5.71 -8.10
CA ASP A 171 5.47 -5.53 -8.98
C ASP A 171 6.82 -5.36 -8.25
N VAL A 172 7.85 -5.95 -8.86
CA VAL A 172 9.26 -5.81 -8.44
C VAL A 172 9.99 -4.79 -9.32
N LEU A 173 9.79 -4.85 -10.66
CA LEU A 173 10.66 -4.19 -11.63
C LEU A 173 10.44 -2.67 -11.73
N GLY A 174 9.19 -2.25 -11.83
CA GLY A 174 8.77 -0.85 -11.90
C GLY A 174 8.78 -0.12 -10.55
N GLY A 175 9.23 -0.79 -9.48
CA GLY A 175 9.50 -0.19 -8.18
C GLY A 175 8.28 0.37 -7.44
N GLU A 176 8.56 1.23 -6.47
CA GLU A 176 7.55 1.78 -5.55
C GLU A 176 6.40 2.52 -6.25
N PRO A 177 6.62 3.37 -7.28
CA PRO A 177 5.52 4.04 -7.97
C PRO A 177 4.55 3.06 -8.66
N THR A 178 5.08 1.96 -9.21
CA THR A 178 4.25 0.93 -9.85
C THR A 178 3.44 0.18 -8.81
N ARG A 179 4.04 -0.22 -7.69
CA ARG A 179 3.32 -0.87 -6.59
C ARG A 179 2.21 0.02 -6.01
N LEU A 180 2.48 1.31 -5.83
CA LEU A 180 1.47 2.26 -5.36
C LEU A 180 0.31 2.41 -6.35
N LEU A 181 0.60 2.45 -7.67
CA LEU A 181 -0.42 2.44 -8.71
C LEU A 181 -1.29 1.17 -8.67
N GLN A 182 -0.66 0.02 -8.43
CA GLN A 182 -1.34 -1.27 -8.32
C GLN A 182 -2.25 -1.35 -7.09
N ILE A 183 -1.78 -0.91 -5.93
CA ILE A 183 -2.59 -0.85 -4.71
C ILE A 183 -3.76 0.12 -4.86
N LYS A 184 -3.57 1.27 -5.50
CA LYS A 184 -4.68 2.20 -5.80
C LYS A 184 -5.76 1.54 -6.67
N ALA A 185 -5.36 0.73 -7.65
CA ALA A 185 -6.30 -0.01 -8.47
C ALA A 185 -7.03 -1.10 -7.67
N ILE A 186 -6.33 -1.82 -6.78
CA ILE A 186 -6.93 -2.78 -5.85
C ILE A 186 -7.97 -2.08 -4.97
N GLU A 187 -7.67 -0.89 -4.47
CA GLU A 187 -8.62 -0.14 -3.64
C GLU A 187 -9.87 0.30 -4.37
N VAL A 188 -9.75 0.75 -5.61
CA VAL A 188 -10.91 1.10 -6.43
C VAL A 188 -11.83 -0.12 -6.62
N GLU A 189 -11.25 -1.31 -6.84
CA GLU A 189 -12.00 -2.56 -7.03
C GLU A 189 -12.64 -3.08 -5.74
N LEU A 190 -11.96 -2.94 -4.59
CA LEU A 190 -12.41 -3.50 -3.31
C LEU A 190 -13.30 -2.54 -2.50
N LYS A 191 -13.25 -1.23 -2.76
CA LYS A 191 -14.13 -0.23 -2.12
C LYS A 191 -15.63 -0.56 -2.12
N PRO A 192 -16.25 -1.09 -3.21
CA PRO A 192 -17.67 -1.44 -3.19
C PRO A 192 -17.99 -2.74 -2.41
N VAL A 193 -16.99 -3.55 -2.08
CA VAL A 193 -17.18 -4.85 -1.41
C VAL A 193 -17.59 -4.62 0.05
N LYS A 194 -18.72 -5.22 0.46
CA LYS A 194 -19.27 -5.09 1.83
C LYS A 194 -18.96 -6.26 2.74
N ASN A 195 -18.66 -7.43 2.17
CA ASN A 195 -18.20 -8.58 2.93
C ASN A 195 -16.88 -8.24 3.63
N PRO A 196 -16.54 -8.92 4.75
CA PRO A 196 -15.17 -8.97 5.25
C PRO A 196 -14.21 -9.37 4.13
N ILE A 197 -13.08 -8.68 4.06
CA ILE A 197 -12.04 -8.91 3.06
C ILE A 197 -10.78 -9.37 3.79
N ILE A 198 -10.18 -10.46 3.29
CA ILE A 198 -8.83 -10.88 3.65
C ILE A 198 -7.96 -10.69 2.42
N LEU A 199 -7.06 -9.71 2.47
CA LEU A 199 -6.06 -9.47 1.44
C LEU A 199 -4.75 -10.16 1.81
N CYS A 200 -4.31 -11.05 0.93
CA CYS A 200 -3.12 -11.86 1.07
C CYS A 200 -2.15 -11.60 -0.08
N GLY A 201 -0.86 -11.67 0.19
CA GLY A 201 0.13 -11.85 -0.88
C GLY A 201 1.51 -11.31 -0.60
N ASP A 202 2.38 -11.55 -1.56
CA ASP A 202 3.67 -10.90 -1.70
C ASP A 202 3.46 -9.49 -2.27
N LEU A 203 3.54 -8.49 -1.39
CA LEU A 203 3.34 -7.10 -1.76
C LEU A 203 4.63 -6.42 -2.23
N ASN A 204 5.78 -7.13 -2.21
CA ASN A 204 7.08 -6.58 -2.59
C ASN A 204 7.43 -5.23 -1.96
N THR A 205 6.88 -4.98 -0.76
CA THR A 205 6.95 -3.70 -0.07
C THR A 205 7.11 -3.92 1.41
N THR A 206 7.83 -3.05 2.11
CA THR A 206 8.06 -3.16 3.56
C THR A 206 7.18 -2.18 4.33
N VAL A 207 7.04 -2.41 5.64
CA VAL A 207 6.44 -1.43 6.57
C VAL A 207 7.15 -0.08 6.42
N GLY A 208 6.37 1.00 6.39
CA GLY A 208 6.87 2.38 6.25
C GLY A 208 7.08 2.85 4.80
N SER A 209 6.93 1.99 3.79
CA SER A 209 6.96 2.44 2.39
C SER A 209 5.71 3.25 2.02
N SER A 210 5.74 3.97 0.89
CA SER A 210 4.56 4.72 0.43
C SER A 210 3.39 3.81 0.05
N THR A 211 3.67 2.64 -0.50
CA THR A 211 2.66 1.62 -0.83
C THR A 211 2.03 1.03 0.42
N MET A 212 2.84 0.64 1.41
CA MET A 212 2.34 0.06 2.65
C MET A 212 1.55 1.09 3.46
N ASN A 213 2.06 2.32 3.55
CA ASN A 213 1.35 3.42 4.21
C ASN A 213 -0.01 3.69 3.57
N TYR A 214 -0.09 3.67 2.23
CA TYR A 214 -1.35 3.85 1.52
C TYR A 214 -2.35 2.71 1.78
N ILE A 215 -1.94 1.44 1.71
CA ILE A 215 -2.90 0.33 1.90
C ILE A 215 -3.35 0.19 3.35
N GLU A 216 -2.49 0.50 4.32
CA GLU A 216 -2.84 0.55 5.73
C GLU A 216 -3.75 1.76 6.06
N ASN A 217 -3.94 2.68 5.11
CA ASN A 217 -5.05 3.63 5.13
C ASN A 217 -6.37 3.01 4.66
N TYR A 218 -6.49 1.69 4.52
CA TYR A 218 -7.79 1.02 4.28
C TYR A 218 -7.88 -0.34 4.98
N TYR A 219 -6.75 -1.01 5.24
CA TYR A 219 -6.69 -2.36 5.80
C TYR A 219 -5.92 -2.37 7.11
N VAL A 220 -6.38 -3.22 8.02
CA VAL A 220 -5.67 -3.59 9.24
C VAL A 220 -4.65 -4.67 8.91
N ASN A 221 -3.37 -4.33 9.07
CA ASN A 221 -2.29 -5.31 8.96
C ASN A 221 -2.40 -6.30 10.13
N SER A 222 -2.38 -7.60 9.84
CA SER A 222 -2.60 -8.63 10.87
C SER A 222 -1.35 -9.00 11.66
N CYS A 223 -0.21 -8.35 11.39
CA CYS A 223 0.99 -8.54 12.18
C CYS A 223 0.85 -7.87 13.57
N ILE A 224 1.26 -8.59 14.60
CA ILE A 224 1.25 -8.11 15.99
C ILE A 224 2.70 -7.84 16.42
N ASN A 225 2.98 -6.67 16.99
CA ASN A 225 4.29 -6.32 17.57
C ASN A 225 5.49 -6.52 16.62
N ASN A 226 5.45 -5.80 15.48
CA ASN A 226 6.38 -5.87 14.35
C ASN A 226 6.20 -7.11 13.46
N CYS A 227 6.06 -6.89 12.16
CA CYS A 227 5.89 -7.97 11.19
C CYS A 227 7.19 -8.77 11.04
N SER A 228 7.15 -10.08 11.28
CA SER A 228 8.33 -10.95 11.15
C SER A 228 8.79 -11.05 9.69
N PRO A 229 10.11 -11.04 9.41
CA PRO A 229 10.61 -11.09 8.04
C PRO A 229 10.38 -12.44 7.37
N THR A 230 10.13 -12.39 6.06
CA THR A 230 9.69 -13.50 5.21
C THR A 230 10.71 -13.86 4.13
N VAL A 231 11.61 -12.92 3.76
CA VAL A 231 12.60 -13.10 2.69
C VAL A 231 14.00 -12.59 3.08
N PRO A 232 15.08 -13.24 2.61
CA PRO A 232 15.12 -14.61 2.07
C PRO A 232 14.84 -15.66 3.14
N ALA A 233 14.26 -16.80 2.78
CA ALA A 233 13.82 -17.82 3.75
C ALA A 233 14.96 -18.36 4.65
N GLY A 234 16.18 -18.41 4.13
CA GLY A 234 17.36 -18.86 4.89
C GLY A 234 17.90 -17.86 5.91
N ASP A 235 17.71 -16.57 5.65
CA ASP A 235 18.19 -15.48 6.49
C ASP A 235 17.21 -14.32 6.36
N PRO A 236 16.03 -14.40 7.02
CA PRO A 236 14.94 -13.48 6.76
C PRO A 236 15.28 -12.08 7.27
N GLN A 237 15.35 -11.12 6.34
CA GLN A 237 15.72 -9.72 6.62
C GLN A 237 14.57 -8.74 6.36
N ARG A 238 13.62 -9.11 5.49
CA ARG A 238 12.52 -8.21 5.08
C ARG A 238 11.19 -8.92 5.19
N SER A 239 10.17 -8.20 5.63
CA SER A 239 8.77 -8.63 5.62
C SER A 239 8.13 -8.01 4.38
N ILE A 240 7.76 -8.84 3.40
CA ILE A 240 7.09 -8.38 2.17
C ILE A 240 5.82 -9.17 1.86
N ASP A 241 5.56 -10.26 2.58
CA ASP A 241 4.34 -11.05 2.49
C ASP A 241 3.40 -10.67 3.64
N TYR A 242 2.13 -10.41 3.33
CA TYR A 242 1.17 -9.90 4.30
C TYR A 242 -0.19 -10.58 4.21
N ILE A 243 -0.86 -10.64 5.37
CA ILE A 243 -2.29 -10.89 5.48
C ILE A 243 -2.89 -9.67 6.17
N MET A 244 -3.84 -9.03 5.51
CA MET A 244 -4.48 -7.81 5.97
C MET A 244 -5.99 -7.95 5.87
N THR A 245 -6.72 -7.31 6.76
CA THR A 245 -8.19 -7.36 6.76
C THR A 245 -8.82 -6.00 6.57
N ARG A 246 -9.99 -5.99 5.95
CA ARG A 246 -10.90 -4.84 5.91
C ARG A 246 -12.29 -5.37 6.18
N ASN A 247 -13.18 -4.54 6.72
CA ASN A 247 -14.58 -4.94 6.95
C ASN A 247 -14.67 -6.19 7.87
N ALA A 248 -13.66 -6.44 8.70
CA ALA A 248 -13.55 -7.67 9.48
C ALA A 248 -13.30 -7.34 10.95
N ALA A 249 -14.20 -7.82 11.81
CA ALA A 249 -14.19 -7.56 13.25
C ALA A 249 -13.23 -8.43 14.06
N TRP A 250 -12.48 -9.28 13.38
CA TRP A 250 -11.95 -10.50 13.99
C TRP A 250 -10.66 -10.21 14.73
N GLN A 251 -10.48 -10.78 15.91
CA GLN A 251 -9.24 -10.63 16.67
C GLN A 251 -8.14 -11.49 16.06
N VAL A 252 -6.93 -10.93 15.93
CA VAL A 252 -5.77 -11.76 15.59
C VAL A 252 -5.40 -12.57 16.83
N LYS A 253 -5.76 -13.85 16.84
CA LYS A 253 -5.42 -14.78 17.92
C LYS A 253 -3.97 -15.23 17.84
N ASN A 254 -3.47 -15.43 16.62
CA ASN A 254 -2.09 -15.82 16.36
C ASN A 254 -1.60 -15.25 15.03
N TYR A 255 -0.38 -14.73 15.02
CA TYR A 255 0.37 -14.35 13.82
C TYR A 255 1.71 -15.09 13.87
N ASN A 256 2.05 -15.82 12.81
CA ASN A 256 3.26 -16.62 12.74
C ASN A 256 3.88 -16.59 11.35
N VAL A 257 5.21 -16.60 11.29
CA VAL A 257 6.00 -16.88 10.09
C VAL A 257 6.76 -18.18 10.36
N PRO A 258 6.19 -19.35 9.96
CA PRO A 258 6.78 -20.65 10.25
C PRO A 258 8.26 -20.72 9.85
N ASN A 259 9.08 -21.18 10.79
CA ASN A 259 10.46 -21.56 10.49
C ASN A 259 10.47 -22.88 9.72
N GLU A 260 11.12 -22.88 8.58
CA GLU A 260 11.53 -24.08 7.86
C GLU A 260 12.97 -24.43 8.24
N THR A 261 13.27 -25.73 8.36
CA THR A 261 14.67 -26.19 8.51
C THR A 261 15.21 -26.47 7.11
N PRO A 262 16.44 -26.04 6.77
CA PRO A 262 17.02 -26.32 5.46
C PRO A 262 16.93 -27.80 5.07
N PRO A 263 16.65 -28.14 3.79
CA PRO A 263 16.45 -27.22 2.67
C PRO A 263 15.06 -26.55 2.68
N TYR A 264 15.04 -25.23 2.49
CA TYR A 264 13.81 -24.44 2.34
C TYR A 264 13.07 -24.80 1.06
N SER A 265 11.74 -24.90 1.13
CA SER A 265 10.92 -25.24 -0.04
C SER A 265 10.69 -24.06 -0.99
N SER A 266 10.85 -22.83 -0.50
CA SER A 266 10.78 -21.57 -1.26
C SER A 266 11.86 -20.59 -0.79
N ASP A 267 12.12 -19.53 -1.55
CA ASP A 267 12.92 -18.38 -1.11
C ASP A 267 12.14 -17.41 -0.21
N HIS A 268 10.83 -17.59 -0.08
CA HIS A 268 9.98 -16.94 0.91
C HIS A 268 9.60 -17.90 2.04
N ARG A 269 9.24 -17.35 3.20
CA ARG A 269 8.54 -18.07 4.27
C ARG A 269 7.05 -17.77 4.22
N PRO A 270 6.18 -18.74 4.52
CA PRO A 270 4.75 -18.47 4.59
C PRO A 270 4.42 -17.52 5.75
N VAL A 271 3.33 -16.77 5.62
CA VAL A 271 2.71 -16.03 6.73
C VAL A 271 1.40 -16.71 7.07
N VAL A 272 1.18 -16.98 8.35
CA VAL A 272 0.00 -17.68 8.87
C VAL A 272 -0.67 -16.84 9.94
N VAL A 273 -1.96 -16.58 9.77
CA VAL A 273 -2.78 -15.85 10.73
C VAL A 273 -3.98 -16.68 11.13
N THR A 274 -4.27 -16.73 12.43
CA THR A 274 -5.52 -17.28 12.97
C THR A 274 -6.35 -16.13 13.53
N TYR A 275 -7.56 -15.96 13.01
CA TYR A 275 -8.51 -14.99 13.51
C TYR A 275 -9.53 -15.67 14.41
N ASP A 276 -9.79 -15.09 15.58
CA ASP A 276 -10.97 -15.41 16.39
C ASP A 276 -12.14 -14.53 15.92
N MET A 277 -13.19 -15.20 15.44
CA MET A 277 -14.42 -14.58 14.96
C MET A 277 -15.52 -14.56 16.03
N ASN A 278 -15.27 -15.12 17.21
CA ASN A 278 -16.21 -15.00 18.32
C ASN A 278 -16.38 -13.53 18.70
N PRO A 279 -17.62 -13.08 18.97
CA PRO A 279 -17.83 -11.86 19.74
C PRO A 279 -17.17 -12.06 21.11
N VAL A 280 -16.43 -11.06 21.60
CA VAL A 280 -15.83 -11.10 22.95
C VAL A 280 -16.94 -11.38 23.99
N GLU A 281 -16.78 -12.45 24.77
CA GLU A 281 -17.82 -12.97 25.66
C GLU A 281 -18.08 -11.98 26.83
N GLY A 282 -19.35 -11.59 27.03
CA GLY A 282 -19.80 -10.71 28.13
C GLY A 282 -20.71 -9.55 27.73
N GLU A 283 -20.97 -9.35 26.44
CA GLU A 283 -21.52 -8.09 25.96
C GLU A 283 -22.86 -8.24 25.22
N ARG A 284 -23.93 -7.68 25.76
CA ARG A 284 -25.24 -7.64 25.08
C ARG A 284 -25.12 -6.82 23.80
N ASP A 285 -25.51 -7.44 22.70
CA ASP A 285 -25.75 -6.86 21.38
C ASP A 285 -26.88 -5.81 21.51
N TYR A 286 -26.54 -4.54 21.71
CA TYR A 286 -27.50 -3.44 21.57
C TYR A 286 -27.78 -3.25 20.08
N ARG A 287 -28.63 -4.12 19.54
CA ARG A 287 -29.23 -3.93 18.22
C ARG A 287 -29.99 -2.61 18.22
N THR A 288 -29.49 -1.59 17.56
CA THR A 288 -30.29 -0.41 17.22
C THR A 288 -31.31 -0.83 16.18
N LYS A 289 -32.50 -1.18 16.66
CA LYS A 289 -33.67 -1.50 15.85
C LYS A 289 -34.61 -0.30 15.91
N THR A 290 -34.46 0.66 15.00
CA THR A 290 -35.59 1.54 14.66
C THR A 290 -35.44 2.13 13.26
N SER A 291 -36.29 1.69 12.36
CA SER A 291 -36.71 2.47 11.19
C SER A 291 -37.58 3.63 11.67
N ILE A 292 -37.29 4.87 11.25
CA ILE A 292 -38.26 5.97 11.34
C ILE A 292 -38.45 6.53 9.94
N SER A 293 -39.61 6.24 9.36
CA SER A 293 -40.15 6.94 8.21
C SER A 293 -40.98 8.13 8.71
N GLY A 294 -40.65 9.34 8.30
CA GLY A 294 -41.51 10.51 8.56
C GLY A 294 -40.77 11.82 8.35
N SER A 295 -41.19 12.55 7.32
CA SER A 295 -40.84 13.94 7.09
C SER A 295 -41.25 14.82 8.26
N ASP A 296 -40.35 15.62 8.85
CA ASP A 296 -40.68 16.93 9.42
C ASP A 296 -39.46 17.84 9.63
N LYS A 297 -39.65 19.14 9.32
CA LYS A 297 -38.68 20.26 9.35
C LYS A 297 -38.53 20.83 10.77
N TYR A 298 -37.33 21.22 11.23
CA TYR A 298 -37.19 22.20 12.34
C TYR A 298 -36.01 23.17 12.21
N THR A 299 -36.29 24.43 12.56
CA THR A 299 -35.50 25.67 12.48
C THR A 299 -34.66 25.99 13.73
N TRP A 300 -33.67 26.87 13.54
CA TRP A 300 -32.53 27.23 14.40
C TRP A 300 -32.82 27.55 15.88
N GLY A 301 -31.98 26.98 16.77
CA GLY A 301 -31.93 27.28 18.21
C GLY A 301 -31.70 26.08 19.14
N GLN A 302 -31.72 24.84 18.63
CA GLN A 302 -31.65 23.62 19.43
C GLN A 302 -30.47 22.71 19.03
N ALA A 303 -29.87 22.07 20.03
CA ALA A 303 -28.88 21.02 19.88
C ALA A 303 -29.38 19.96 18.89
N GLY A 304 -28.65 19.77 17.80
CA GLY A 304 -28.93 18.73 16.81
C GLY A 304 -28.56 17.35 17.37
N TRP A 305 -29.39 16.36 17.06
CA TRP A 305 -29.04 14.96 17.25
C TRP A 305 -27.92 14.55 16.30
N TRP A 306 -27.11 13.59 16.72
CA TRP A 306 -25.97 13.08 15.95
C TRP A 306 -26.36 11.76 15.26
N GLU A 307 -25.97 11.62 14.01
CA GLU A 307 -26.19 10.43 13.20
C GLU A 307 -24.87 9.66 13.10
N ILE A 308 -24.84 8.40 13.52
CA ILE A 308 -23.67 7.52 13.36
C ILE A 308 -23.96 6.61 12.18
N ARG A 309 -23.04 6.54 11.20
CA ARG A 309 -23.19 5.64 10.07
C ARG A 309 -22.31 4.41 10.28
N VAL A 310 -22.94 3.24 10.43
CA VAL A 310 -22.23 1.96 10.57
C VAL A 310 -22.57 1.07 9.38
N GLY A 311 -21.60 0.77 8.51
CA GLY A 311 -21.85 -0.11 7.35
C GLY A 311 -22.92 0.42 6.36
N GLY A 312 -23.04 1.74 6.21
CA GLY A 312 -24.01 2.38 5.31
C GLY A 312 -25.43 2.50 5.87
N VAL A 313 -25.67 2.03 7.11
CA VAL A 313 -26.94 2.16 7.85
C VAL A 313 -26.83 3.30 8.85
N TRP A 314 -27.89 4.11 8.92
CA TRP A 314 -28.05 5.19 9.89
C TRP A 314 -28.35 4.63 11.27
N VAL A 315 -27.60 5.08 12.27
CA VAL A 315 -27.80 4.76 13.68
C VAL A 315 -28.00 6.07 14.43
N ASP A 316 -29.16 6.24 15.06
CA ASP A 316 -29.39 7.35 15.98
C ASP A 316 -28.51 7.17 17.22
N ALA A 317 -27.69 8.18 17.53
CA ALA A 317 -26.91 8.19 18.76
C ALA A 317 -27.82 8.55 19.96
N THR A 318 -28.60 7.60 20.47
CA THR A 318 -29.37 7.80 21.72
C THR A 318 -28.45 7.58 22.93
N GLN A 319 -28.38 8.57 23.84
CA GLN A 319 -27.69 8.46 25.13
C GLN A 319 -28.43 7.44 26.01
N ILE A 320 -27.92 6.22 26.15
CA ILE A 320 -28.54 5.19 27.01
C ILE A 320 -27.64 4.95 28.23
N ASP A 321 -28.19 5.16 29.42
CA ASP A 321 -27.57 4.70 30.67
C ASP A 321 -27.60 3.15 30.69
N PRO A 322 -26.44 2.48 30.72
CA PRO A 322 -26.36 1.02 30.62
C PRO A 322 -26.88 0.29 31.87
N THR A 323 -27.00 0.99 33.00
CA THR A 323 -27.54 0.45 34.25
C THR A 323 -29.06 0.61 34.36
N THR A 324 -29.64 1.65 33.76
CA THR A 324 -31.07 1.98 33.95
C THR A 324 -31.91 1.91 32.67
N GLY A 325 -31.29 1.86 31.49
CA GLY A 325 -31.98 1.81 30.20
C GLY A 325 -32.69 3.11 29.81
N LYS A 326 -32.40 4.22 30.49
CA LYS A 326 -33.06 5.51 30.27
C LYS A 326 -32.35 6.33 29.19
N GLU A 327 -33.14 6.90 28.27
CA GLU A 327 -32.66 7.89 27.29
C GLU A 327 -32.45 9.25 27.96
N TYR A 328 -31.25 9.82 27.85
CA TYR A 328 -30.95 11.17 28.35
C TYR A 328 -30.88 12.18 27.20
N GLY A 329 -31.49 13.35 27.41
CA GLY A 329 -31.08 14.56 26.70
C GLY A 329 -29.76 15.08 27.27
N SER A 330 -29.00 15.86 26.48
CA SER A 330 -27.70 16.51 26.76
C SER A 330 -27.13 16.37 28.19
N PRO A 331 -25.87 15.94 28.38
CA PRO A 331 -25.31 15.65 29.70
C PRO A 331 -25.45 16.84 30.66
N GLN A 332 -26.06 16.62 31.83
CA GLN A 332 -26.02 17.58 32.92
C GLN A 332 -24.63 17.56 33.58
N ALA A 333 -24.12 18.72 34.00
CA ALA A 333 -22.86 18.83 34.71
C ALA A 333 -22.87 17.92 35.97
N GLY A 334 -21.92 16.98 36.05
CA GLY A 334 -21.81 16.02 37.17
C GLY A 334 -22.36 14.61 36.91
N ALA A 335 -22.83 14.29 35.71
CA ALA A 335 -23.21 12.92 35.33
C ALA A 335 -21.99 12.00 35.15
N ALA A 336 -22.16 10.70 35.43
CA ALA A 336 -21.14 9.68 35.18
C ALA A 336 -20.78 9.62 33.68
N PRO A 337 -19.53 9.29 33.34
CA PRO A 337 -19.11 9.26 31.95
C PRO A 337 -19.87 8.20 31.13
N ILE A 338 -20.36 8.58 29.95
CA ILE A 338 -21.08 7.69 29.03
C ILE A 338 -20.05 6.85 28.27
N THR A 339 -20.24 5.54 28.09
CA THR A 339 -19.30 4.73 27.29
C THR A 339 -19.90 4.43 25.92
N ILE A 340 -19.25 4.95 24.87
CA ILE A 340 -19.53 4.63 23.48
C ILE A 340 -18.65 3.45 23.09
N THR A 341 -19.27 2.31 22.86
CA THR A 341 -18.56 1.09 22.44
C THR A 341 -18.79 0.88 20.95
N LEU A 342 -17.73 1.02 20.15
CA LEU A 342 -17.80 0.73 18.74
C LEU A 342 -17.32 -0.70 18.52
N ARG A 343 -18.29 -1.57 18.18
CA ARG A 343 -18.01 -2.94 17.80
C ARG A 343 -18.26 -3.12 16.31
N PRO A 344 -17.42 -3.88 15.61
CA PRO A 344 -17.60 -4.05 14.18
C PRO A 344 -18.82 -4.96 13.92
N ARG A 345 -19.56 -4.73 12.83
CA ARG A 345 -20.80 -5.49 12.57
C ARG A 345 -20.48 -6.94 12.19
N THR A 346 -21.33 -7.87 12.62
CA THR A 346 -21.24 -9.30 12.28
C THR A 346 -21.52 -9.59 10.79
N ASP A 347 -21.97 -8.61 10.01
CA ASP A 347 -22.15 -8.70 8.55
C ASP A 347 -20.99 -8.11 7.75
N GLY A 348 -19.92 -7.66 8.42
CA GLY A 348 -18.74 -7.08 7.78
C GLY A 348 -18.76 -5.56 7.61
N GLY A 349 -19.77 -4.85 8.12
CA GLY A 349 -19.67 -3.39 8.21
C GLY A 349 -18.68 -2.96 9.29
N GLY A 350 -17.42 -2.66 8.91
CA GLY A 350 -16.34 -2.28 9.84
C GLY A 350 -16.01 -0.79 9.91
N ASP A 351 -16.54 0.00 8.96
CA ASP A 351 -16.28 1.44 8.88
C ASP A 351 -17.36 2.21 9.65
N VAL A 352 -16.92 3.07 10.58
CA VAL A 352 -17.78 4.08 11.20
C VAL A 352 -17.32 5.46 10.80
N ILE A 353 -18.26 6.17 10.21
CA ILE A 353 -18.08 7.55 9.76
C ILE A 353 -18.86 8.44 10.71
N PHE A 354 -18.16 9.39 11.31
CA PHE A 354 -18.79 10.50 12.02
C PHE A 354 -18.92 11.67 11.05
N GLU A 355 -20.13 11.93 10.55
CA GLU A 355 -20.42 13.07 9.67
C GLU A 355 -21.21 14.14 10.45
N THR A 356 -20.83 15.42 10.29
CA THR A 356 -21.61 16.54 10.82
C THR A 356 -21.99 17.51 9.71
N ASN A 357 -23.21 18.05 9.80
CA ASN A 357 -23.75 18.98 8.80
C ASN A 357 -23.34 20.42 9.10
N THR A 358 -22.85 20.66 10.31
CA THR A 358 -22.35 21.92 10.84
C THR A 358 -20.87 21.73 11.18
N GLY A 359 -20.02 22.71 10.89
CA GLY A 359 -18.58 22.68 11.22
C GLY A 359 -18.27 22.75 12.72
N ALA A 360 -19.10 22.13 13.56
CA ALA A 360 -18.97 22.12 15.01
C ALA A 360 -18.09 20.94 15.46
N SER A 361 -17.16 21.22 16.39
CA SER A 361 -16.49 20.17 17.15
C SER A 361 -17.50 19.35 17.94
N ILE A 362 -17.43 18.02 17.84
CA ILE A 362 -18.28 17.12 18.62
C ILE A 362 -17.61 16.96 19.99
N MET A 363 -18.09 17.73 20.96
CA MET A 363 -17.62 17.63 22.34
C MET A 363 -18.47 16.65 23.14
N HIS A 364 -17.90 15.48 23.47
CA HIS A 364 -18.41 14.64 24.55
C HIS A 364 -17.29 14.39 25.58
N PRO A 365 -16.80 15.45 26.28
CA PRO A 365 -15.65 15.37 27.18
C PRO A 365 -15.88 14.46 28.39
N SER A 366 -17.11 13.98 28.60
CA SER A 366 -17.47 12.96 29.56
C SER A 366 -17.67 11.56 28.94
N ALA A 367 -17.50 11.34 27.64
CA ALA A 367 -17.68 10.01 27.04
C ALA A 367 -16.38 9.23 26.93
N ASN A 368 -16.36 7.97 27.33
CA ASN A 368 -15.30 7.04 26.96
C ASN A 368 -15.61 6.41 25.59
N LEU A 369 -14.61 6.20 24.76
CA LEU A 369 -14.68 5.47 23.49
C LEU A 369 -13.89 4.17 23.62
N VAL A 370 -14.49 3.04 23.27
CA VAL A 370 -13.79 1.74 23.20
C VAL A 370 -13.79 1.25 21.76
N LEU A 371 -12.61 0.96 21.22
CA LEU A 371 -12.37 0.43 19.87
C LEU A 371 -11.86 -1.00 19.94
N PHE A 372 -12.52 -1.93 19.26
CA PHE A 372 -12.06 -3.31 19.14
C PHE A 372 -11.24 -3.54 17.85
N ASN A 373 -10.52 -4.67 17.81
CA ASN A 373 -9.69 -5.07 16.68
C ASN A 373 -10.44 -5.01 15.35
N GLY A 374 -9.76 -4.60 14.29
CA GLY A 374 -10.32 -4.58 12.94
C GLY A 374 -11.17 -3.36 12.62
N PHE A 375 -11.27 -2.40 13.54
CA PHE A 375 -12.06 -1.20 13.33
C PHE A 375 -11.31 -0.12 12.54
N VAL A 376 -12.00 0.47 11.57
CA VAL A 376 -11.55 1.65 10.84
C VAL A 376 -12.52 2.80 11.15
N MET A 377 -12.03 3.81 11.86
CA MET A 377 -12.76 5.04 12.11
C MET A 377 -12.36 6.11 11.10
N GLU A 378 -13.35 6.69 10.43
CA GLU A 378 -13.17 7.89 9.60
C GLU A 378 -13.88 9.08 10.26
N ILE A 379 -13.13 10.17 10.44
CA ILE A 379 -13.60 11.44 10.98
C ILE A 379 -13.64 12.42 9.80
N GLY A 380 -14.80 12.88 9.38
CA GLY A 380 -14.88 13.78 8.22
C GLY A 380 -16.23 14.46 8.04
N GLY A 381 -16.37 15.24 6.97
CA GLY A 381 -17.70 15.55 6.46
C GLY A 381 -17.72 16.48 5.26
N GLY A 382 -18.93 16.92 4.90
CA GLY A 382 -19.20 17.70 3.69
C GLY A 382 -18.34 18.97 3.57
N SER A 383 -18.18 19.42 2.32
CA SER A 383 -17.25 20.42 1.73
C SER A 383 -17.09 21.81 2.37
N ASN A 384 -17.48 22.01 3.63
CA ASN A 384 -17.50 23.33 4.28
C ASN A 384 -16.33 23.48 5.26
N SER A 385 -15.66 24.64 5.18
CA SER A 385 -14.28 24.93 5.57
C SER A 385 -13.99 25.13 7.08
N GLN A 386 -14.56 24.32 7.99
CA GLN A 386 -14.22 24.40 9.42
C GLN A 386 -13.86 23.03 10.00
N GLY A 387 -12.73 22.97 10.70
CA GLY A 387 -12.16 21.75 11.27
C GLY A 387 -13.04 21.16 12.36
N ARG A 388 -13.15 19.85 12.36
CA ARG A 388 -14.02 19.08 13.26
C ARG A 388 -13.18 18.32 14.26
N THR A 389 -13.34 18.59 15.54
CA THR A 389 -12.65 17.81 16.57
C THR A 389 -13.64 16.92 17.33
N LEU A 390 -13.42 15.60 17.35
CA LEU A 390 -14.09 14.68 18.28
C LEU A 390 -13.40 14.76 19.64
N ILE A 391 -14.11 15.07 20.72
CA ILE A 391 -13.53 15.09 22.07
C ILE A 391 -14.15 13.98 22.92
N PHE A 392 -13.32 13.06 23.39
CA PHE A 392 -13.68 12.00 24.35
C PHE A 392 -12.99 12.24 25.70
N ASN A 393 -13.56 11.69 26.77
CA ASN A 393 -12.91 11.55 28.06
C ASN A 393 -11.72 10.58 27.95
N ASN A 394 -11.99 9.32 27.62
CA ASN A 394 -10.95 8.30 27.42
C ASN A 394 -11.16 7.59 26.08
N ILE A 395 -10.08 7.20 25.40
CA ILE A 395 -10.12 6.26 24.27
C ILE A 395 -9.42 4.98 24.71
N ASP A 396 -10.04 3.83 24.50
CA ASP A 396 -9.48 2.52 24.82
C ASP A 396 -9.47 1.63 23.58
N VAL A 397 -8.29 1.19 23.15
CA VAL A 397 -8.10 0.37 21.95
C VAL A 397 -7.76 -1.07 22.34
N GLN A 398 -8.67 -1.99 22.04
CA GLN A 398 -8.57 -3.42 22.28
C GLN A 398 -8.23 -4.15 20.96
N GLY A 399 -6.93 -4.32 20.68
CA GLY A 399 -6.40 -4.90 19.43
C GLY A 399 -5.81 -3.87 18.47
N THR A 400 -5.82 -4.19 17.18
CA THR A 400 -5.34 -3.34 16.08
C THR A 400 -6.49 -2.57 15.42
N SER A 401 -6.46 -1.24 15.48
CA SER A 401 -7.46 -0.37 14.86
C SER A 401 -6.82 0.79 14.11
N ILE A 402 -7.59 1.41 13.20
CA ILE A 402 -7.14 2.57 12.42
C ILE A 402 -8.10 3.74 12.66
N MET A 403 -7.55 4.93 12.94
CA MET A 403 -8.30 6.19 12.96
C MET A 403 -7.79 7.11 11.85
N ARG A 404 -8.69 7.75 11.12
CA ARG A 404 -8.37 8.64 10.00
C ARG A 404 -9.18 9.94 10.04
N GLY A 405 -8.57 11.04 9.62
CA GLY A 405 -9.25 12.32 9.38
C GLY A 405 -9.40 12.62 7.89
N ASN A 406 -10.55 13.14 7.47
CA ASN A 406 -10.83 13.63 6.12
C ASN A 406 -10.51 15.14 6.01
N THR A 407 -10.29 15.57 4.78
CA THR A 407 -9.37 16.62 4.34
C THR A 407 -9.76 18.09 4.59
N ASN A 408 -8.71 18.93 4.63
CA ASN A 408 -8.63 20.39 4.40
C ASN A 408 -8.85 21.36 5.58
N ASN A 409 -9.35 20.94 6.75
CA ASN A 409 -9.90 21.92 7.71
C ASN A 409 -9.38 21.89 9.16
N ASN A 410 -8.41 21.07 9.55
CA ASN A 410 -8.06 20.75 10.95
C ASN A 410 -8.99 19.76 11.67
N ASP A 411 -9.48 18.73 10.96
CA ASP A 411 -10.28 17.65 11.56
C ASP A 411 -9.43 16.81 12.53
N GLY A 412 -9.97 16.32 13.63
CA GLY A 412 -9.14 15.73 14.69
C GLY A 412 -9.87 14.99 15.78
N ALA A 413 -9.12 14.29 16.63
CA ALA A 413 -9.64 13.72 17.87
C ALA A 413 -8.82 14.17 19.07
N VAL A 414 -9.51 14.51 20.17
CA VAL A 414 -8.95 14.88 21.47
C VAL A 414 -9.44 13.87 22.50
N SER A 415 -8.54 13.34 23.33
CA SER A 415 -8.92 12.49 24.47
C SER A 415 -8.17 12.91 25.73
N ASN A 416 -8.79 12.88 26.91
CA ASN A 416 -8.01 13.08 28.15
C ASN A 416 -6.99 11.95 28.28
N ASP A 417 -7.41 10.68 28.35
CA ASP A 417 -6.48 9.55 28.38
C ASP A 417 -6.63 8.65 27.14
N LEU A 418 -5.54 7.97 26.72
CA LEU A 418 -5.54 6.93 25.69
C LEU A 418 -4.97 5.63 26.26
N THR A 419 -5.82 4.60 26.36
CA THR A 419 -5.43 3.24 26.73
C THR A 419 -5.31 2.37 25.48
N ILE A 420 -4.27 1.55 25.38
CA ILE A 420 -3.99 0.75 24.17
C ILE A 420 -3.57 -0.65 24.58
N ASN A 421 -4.50 -1.58 24.49
CA ASN A 421 -4.26 -3.01 24.60
C ASN A 421 -4.13 -3.61 23.19
N GLY A 422 -3.08 -3.21 22.45
CA GLY A 422 -2.85 -3.64 21.07
C GLY A 422 -2.04 -2.64 20.25
N SER A 423 -2.54 -2.25 19.08
CA SER A 423 -1.90 -1.29 18.17
C SER A 423 -2.91 -0.28 17.61
N LEU A 424 -2.59 1.01 17.66
CA LEU A 424 -3.40 2.05 17.05
C LEU A 424 -2.63 2.72 15.93
N LYS A 425 -3.14 2.64 14.70
CA LYS A 425 -2.63 3.45 13.59
C LYS A 425 -3.48 4.70 13.45
N VAL A 426 -2.84 5.86 13.54
CA VAL A 426 -3.48 7.15 13.27
C VAL A 426 -2.96 7.65 11.93
N ALA A 427 -3.82 7.66 10.92
CA ALA A 427 -3.52 8.24 9.61
C ALA A 427 -4.11 9.66 9.55
N VAL A 428 -3.26 10.67 9.45
CA VAL A 428 -3.68 12.06 9.30
C VAL A 428 -3.29 12.57 7.91
N ASP A 429 -4.31 12.86 7.11
CA ASP A 429 -4.17 13.60 5.85
C ASP A 429 -4.18 15.13 6.14
N ASP A 430 -3.80 15.94 5.15
CA ASP A 430 -3.60 17.41 5.24
C ASP A 430 -4.51 18.14 6.24
N GLY A 431 -3.89 18.60 7.33
CA GLY A 431 -4.50 19.42 8.37
C GLY A 431 -4.99 18.67 9.61
N ALA A 432 -5.18 17.34 9.57
CA ALA A 432 -5.83 16.64 10.68
C ALA A 432 -4.99 16.60 11.98
N ARG A 433 -5.63 16.76 13.15
CA ARG A 433 -4.97 16.88 14.48
C ARG A 433 -5.39 15.76 15.44
N PHE A 434 -4.43 15.06 16.04
CA PHE A 434 -4.70 14.11 17.12
C PHE A 434 -4.02 14.59 18.41
N ILE A 435 -4.80 14.92 19.44
CA ILE A 435 -4.29 15.58 20.65
C ILE A 435 -4.68 14.75 21.89
N ILE A 436 -3.72 14.41 22.74
CA ILE A 436 -3.98 13.70 24.00
C ILE A 436 -3.36 14.49 25.14
N PRO A 437 -4.13 15.34 25.85
CA PRO A 437 -3.64 16.11 27.00
C PRO A 437 -3.24 15.29 28.24
N GLY A 438 -3.73 14.05 28.41
CA GLY A 438 -3.48 13.21 29.58
C GLY A 438 -2.60 11.98 29.30
N TYR A 439 -2.88 10.86 29.98
CA TYR A 439 -2.00 9.69 30.04
C TYR A 439 -2.18 8.76 28.82
N VAL A 440 -1.06 8.25 28.27
CA VAL A 440 -1.05 7.20 27.24
C VAL A 440 -0.48 5.91 27.86
N SER A 441 -1.28 4.85 27.93
CA SER A 441 -0.83 3.54 28.46
C SER A 441 -0.05 2.72 27.43
N THR A 442 0.61 1.65 27.89
CA THR A 442 1.49 0.76 27.12
C THR A 442 0.81 0.05 25.94
N GLY A 443 1.11 0.50 24.72
CA GLY A 443 0.77 -0.17 23.44
C GLY A 443 1.51 0.53 22.28
N ASN A 444 1.44 -0.02 21.07
CA ASN A 444 2.11 0.59 19.91
C ASN A 444 1.20 1.61 19.22
N VAL A 445 1.56 2.89 19.25
CA VAL A 445 0.93 3.93 18.42
C VAL A 445 1.82 4.21 17.22
N VAL A 446 1.26 4.09 16.02
CA VAL A 446 1.94 4.49 14.79
C VAL A 446 1.21 5.70 14.21
N PHE A 447 1.89 6.85 14.19
CA PHE A 447 1.42 8.03 13.48
C PHE A 447 1.94 7.99 12.06
N THR A 448 1.02 8.11 11.10
CA THR A 448 1.35 8.17 9.68
C THR A 448 0.78 9.48 9.19
N THR A 449 1.66 10.41 8.85
CA THR A 449 1.27 11.71 8.31
C THR A 449 1.54 11.71 6.81
N GLN A 450 0.66 12.35 6.03
CA GLN A 450 1.11 12.94 4.77
C GLN A 450 2.06 14.09 5.16
N ALA A 451 3.25 14.18 4.54
CA ALA A 451 4.33 15.04 5.01
C ALA A 451 3.88 16.50 5.24
N GLY A 452 4.36 17.16 6.32
CA GLY A 452 4.05 18.57 6.59
C GLY A 452 3.57 18.94 8.00
N PHE A 453 3.61 18.04 8.99
CA PHE A 453 3.20 18.39 10.35
C PHE A 453 4.35 18.76 11.29
N ASP A 454 4.25 19.93 11.90
CA ASP A 454 4.84 20.27 13.20
C ASP A 454 4.07 19.48 14.27
N SER A 455 4.30 18.17 14.36
CA SER A 455 3.85 17.43 15.52
C SER A 455 4.70 17.91 16.69
N LYS A 456 4.25 18.92 17.44
CA LYS A 456 4.60 18.97 18.85
C LYS A 456 4.10 17.65 19.44
N PRO A 457 5.00 16.70 19.78
CA PRO A 457 4.56 15.38 20.18
C PRO A 457 3.74 15.50 21.45
N ILE A 458 2.85 14.54 21.61
CA ILE A 458 2.16 14.18 22.85
C ILE A 458 3.12 14.37 24.05
N ALA A 459 2.80 15.27 24.97
CA ALA A 459 3.61 15.45 26.19
C ALA A 459 3.18 14.40 27.23
N GLY A 460 3.59 13.14 27.03
CA GLY A 460 3.33 12.03 27.96
C GLY A 460 4.63 11.24 28.25
N PRO A 461 4.92 10.87 29.51
CA PRO A 461 6.23 10.36 29.93
C PRO A 461 6.60 8.94 29.44
N ASN A 462 5.71 8.21 28.75
CA ASN A 462 5.92 6.78 28.40
C ASN A 462 5.47 6.38 26.98
N VAL A 463 5.53 7.28 26.00
CA VAL A 463 5.19 6.96 24.60
C VAL A 463 6.43 6.41 23.87
N ASN A 464 6.40 5.14 23.44
CA ASN A 464 7.30 4.66 22.40
C ASN A 464 6.81 5.23 21.07
N TYR A 465 7.41 6.33 20.63
CA TYR A 465 7.17 6.88 19.30
C TYR A 465 7.67 5.88 18.27
N GLY A 466 6.75 5.18 17.59
CA GLY A 466 7.07 4.55 16.31
C GLY A 466 7.64 5.61 15.37
N THR A 467 8.70 5.26 14.64
CA THR A 467 9.36 6.15 13.67
C THR A 467 8.33 6.88 12.81
N VAL A 468 8.32 8.21 12.88
CA VAL A 468 7.58 9.06 11.94
C VAL A 468 8.24 8.88 10.58
N THR A 469 7.68 8.03 9.73
CA THR A 469 8.12 7.93 8.34
C THR A 469 7.41 9.02 7.56
N THR A 470 8.10 10.12 7.30
CA THR A 470 7.62 11.11 6.33
C THR A 470 7.57 10.44 4.96
N LEU A 471 6.44 10.58 4.27
CA LEU A 471 6.29 10.04 2.93
C LEU A 471 7.35 10.69 2.02
N PRO A 472 8.24 9.93 1.37
CA PRO A 472 9.15 10.51 0.40
C PRO A 472 8.33 11.13 -0.72
N LEU A 473 8.75 12.31 -1.20
CA LEU A 473 8.26 12.92 -2.42
C LEU A 473 8.01 11.87 -3.52
N ALA A 474 6.77 11.73 -3.99
CA ALA A 474 6.44 10.79 -5.04
C ALA A 474 6.80 11.38 -6.41
N LEU A 475 8.06 11.18 -6.82
CA LEU A 475 8.47 11.39 -8.20
C LEU A 475 7.69 10.45 -9.12
N LEU A 476 6.79 11.00 -9.93
CA LEU A 476 6.00 10.23 -10.88
C LEU A 476 6.79 9.89 -12.14
N THR A 477 7.52 10.86 -12.68
CA THR A 477 8.33 10.67 -13.90
C THR A 477 9.58 11.52 -13.86
N PHE A 478 10.66 11.03 -14.47
CA PHE A 478 11.85 11.81 -14.80
C PHE A 478 12.35 11.38 -16.17
N ASN A 479 12.46 12.34 -17.08
CA ASN A 479 12.85 12.15 -18.47
C ASN A 479 13.99 13.10 -18.84
N ALA A 480 14.84 12.64 -19.75
CA ALA A 480 15.87 13.46 -20.38
C ALA A 480 15.70 13.36 -21.89
N LYS A 481 15.75 14.49 -22.58
CA LYS A 481 15.57 14.61 -24.02
C LYS A 481 16.70 15.43 -24.62
N LYS A 482 17.41 14.85 -25.59
CA LYS A 482 18.42 15.55 -26.38
C LYS A 482 17.76 16.59 -27.28
N LEU A 483 18.19 17.84 -27.19
CA LEU A 483 17.93 18.89 -28.17
C LEU A 483 19.21 19.11 -29.02
N LEU A 484 19.23 20.12 -29.89
CA LEU A 484 20.35 20.37 -30.82
C LEU A 484 21.71 20.42 -30.11
N ASN A 485 21.85 21.32 -29.12
CA ASN A 485 23.09 21.51 -28.37
C ASN A 485 22.90 21.38 -26.85
N THR A 486 21.68 21.14 -26.40
CA THR A 486 21.29 21.15 -24.98
C THR A 486 20.55 19.86 -24.63
N VAL A 487 20.41 19.59 -23.33
CA VAL A 487 19.59 18.48 -22.83
C VAL A 487 18.47 19.05 -22.00
N GLU A 488 17.24 18.77 -22.39
CA GLU A 488 16.04 19.09 -21.63
C GLU A 488 15.77 17.96 -20.64
N LEU A 489 15.72 18.30 -19.37
CA LEU A 489 15.30 17.42 -18.28
C LEU A 489 13.89 17.84 -17.87
N SER A 490 12.97 16.89 -17.83
CA SER A 490 11.59 17.15 -17.41
C SER A 490 11.17 16.12 -16.39
N TRP A 491 10.56 16.56 -15.30
CA TRP A 491 10.03 15.64 -14.30
C TRP A 491 8.66 16.08 -13.81
N LYS A 492 7.94 15.09 -13.31
CA LYS A 492 6.64 15.26 -12.69
C LYS A 492 6.71 14.68 -11.29
N THR A 493 6.30 15.47 -10.32
CA THR A 493 6.08 15.04 -8.95
C THR A 493 4.59 15.12 -8.66
N THR A 494 4.17 14.42 -7.61
CA THR A 494 2.82 14.58 -7.06
C THR A 494 2.92 14.74 -5.57
N ASN A 495 2.04 15.58 -5.02
CA ASN A 495 1.96 15.82 -3.58
C ASN A 495 3.32 16.23 -3.02
N GLU A 496 3.89 17.30 -3.58
CA GLU A 496 5.13 17.86 -3.06
C GLU A 496 4.88 18.46 -1.69
N PHE A 497 5.28 17.75 -0.65
CA PHE A 497 5.13 18.23 0.71
C PHE A 497 6.41 18.01 1.46
N ASN A 498 6.85 19.05 2.16
CA ASN A 498 8.14 19.12 2.82
C ASN A 498 9.35 19.05 1.86
N THR A 499 9.15 19.20 0.56
CA THR A 499 10.26 19.25 -0.40
C THR A 499 10.77 20.68 -0.47
N ASN A 500 12.04 20.88 -0.18
CA ASN A 500 12.70 22.19 -0.29
C ASN A 500 13.01 22.49 -1.76
N LYS A 501 13.75 21.58 -2.38
CA LYS A 501 14.29 21.76 -3.71
C LYS A 501 14.68 20.45 -4.35
N VAL A 502 14.72 20.46 -5.67
CA VAL A 502 15.28 19.39 -6.48
C VAL A 502 16.62 19.86 -7.00
N GLU A 503 17.71 19.21 -6.59
CA GLU A 503 19.03 19.41 -7.19
C GLU A 503 19.18 18.50 -8.41
N ILE A 504 19.62 19.08 -9.52
CA ILE A 504 19.90 18.36 -10.76
C ILE A 504 21.38 18.04 -10.75
N GLU A 505 21.71 16.76 -10.82
CA GLU A 505 23.08 16.29 -10.84
C GLU A 505 23.40 15.59 -12.17
N ARG A 506 24.63 15.78 -12.65
CA ARG A 506 25.16 15.18 -13.86
C ARG A 506 26.49 14.51 -13.60
N ALA A 507 26.66 13.29 -14.09
CA ALA A 507 27.92 12.56 -14.15
C ALA A 507 28.33 12.29 -15.61
N THR A 508 29.59 11.91 -15.79
CA THR A 508 30.08 11.28 -17.02
C THR A 508 30.34 9.80 -16.73
N ASN A 509 31.21 9.13 -17.49
CA ASN A 509 31.55 7.72 -17.23
C ASN A 509 32.31 7.52 -15.90
N SER A 510 32.82 8.59 -15.28
CA SER A 510 33.20 8.59 -13.86
C SER A 510 31.92 8.78 -13.04
N ALA A 511 31.58 7.83 -12.17
CA ALA A 511 30.33 7.84 -11.38
C ALA A 511 30.15 9.02 -10.39
N ASP A 512 31.03 10.04 -10.47
CA ASP A 512 30.99 11.26 -9.69
C ASP A 512 29.94 12.23 -10.26
N PHE A 513 28.80 12.30 -9.58
CA PHE A 513 27.73 13.24 -9.90
C PHE A 513 28.06 14.63 -9.37
N VAL A 514 27.97 15.64 -10.25
CA VAL A 514 28.16 17.05 -9.92
C VAL A 514 26.84 17.78 -10.07
N LYS A 515 26.50 18.62 -9.11
CA LYS A 515 25.32 19.49 -9.19
C LYS A 515 25.48 20.51 -10.32
N ILE A 516 24.52 20.51 -11.25
CA ILE A 516 24.48 21.43 -12.40
C ILE A 516 23.36 22.47 -12.29
N GLY A 517 22.42 22.28 -11.36
CA GLY A 517 21.34 23.22 -11.10
C GLY A 517 20.46 22.81 -9.93
N GLU A 518 19.51 23.65 -9.59
CA GLU A 518 18.44 23.33 -8.66
C GLU A 518 17.16 24.06 -9.06
N VAL A 519 16.03 23.47 -8.70
CA VAL A 519 14.70 24.05 -8.87
C VAL A 519 14.00 23.98 -7.52
N ALA A 520 13.47 25.12 -7.07
CA ALA A 520 12.65 25.15 -5.86
C ALA A 520 11.40 24.31 -6.09
N SER A 521 11.05 23.48 -5.11
CA SER A 521 9.81 22.73 -5.14
C SER A 521 8.62 23.68 -4.98
N SER A 522 7.48 23.32 -5.58
CA SER A 522 6.22 24.06 -5.36
C SER A 522 5.66 23.81 -3.97
N ASN A 523 6.13 22.78 -3.27
CA ASN A 523 5.78 22.40 -1.90
C ASN A 523 4.27 22.52 -1.61
N THR A 524 3.46 22.06 -2.57
CA THR A 524 2.01 22.09 -2.54
C THR A 524 1.44 20.76 -3.02
N SER A 525 0.19 20.48 -2.62
CA SER A 525 -0.54 19.29 -3.05
C SER A 525 -0.78 19.27 -4.57
N GLY A 526 -0.96 18.07 -5.13
CA GLY A 526 -1.25 17.90 -6.56
C GLY A 526 -0.03 17.67 -7.44
N ASP A 527 -0.27 17.63 -8.75
CA ASP A 527 0.74 17.31 -9.76
C ASP A 527 1.53 18.56 -10.17
N HIS A 528 2.84 18.47 -10.06
CA HIS A 528 3.74 19.55 -10.45
C HIS A 528 4.67 19.12 -11.57
N TYR A 529 4.90 20.05 -12.49
CA TYR A 529 5.68 19.83 -13.70
C TYR A 529 6.86 20.76 -13.71
N TYR A 530 8.04 20.18 -13.86
CA TYR A 530 9.28 20.93 -13.86
C TYR A 530 10.07 20.63 -15.11
N ASN A 531 10.86 21.62 -15.49
CA ASN A 531 11.87 21.47 -16.52
C ASN A 531 13.19 22.10 -16.04
N PHE A 532 14.27 21.57 -16.58
CA PHE A 532 15.61 22.12 -16.43
C PHE A 532 16.38 21.87 -17.73
N GLU A 533 17.05 22.90 -18.24
CA GLU A 533 17.87 22.78 -19.44
C GLU A 533 19.36 22.76 -19.07
N ASP A 534 20.03 21.63 -19.33
CA ASP A 534 21.48 21.60 -19.38
C ASP A 534 21.94 22.21 -20.70
N LYS A 535 22.38 23.47 -20.63
CA LYS A 535 22.85 24.24 -21.80
C LYS A 535 24.22 23.81 -22.30
N ASN A 536 24.99 23.09 -21.49
CA ASN A 536 26.37 22.72 -21.78
C ASN A 536 26.60 21.25 -21.42
N PRO A 537 25.87 20.29 -22.03
CA PRO A 537 26.11 18.88 -21.80
C PRO A 537 27.54 18.54 -22.22
N LEU A 538 28.22 17.70 -21.45
CA LEU A 538 29.59 17.27 -21.75
C LEU A 538 29.59 16.40 -23.01
N ALA A 539 30.74 16.26 -23.67
CA ALA A 539 30.85 15.36 -24.82
C ALA A 539 30.64 13.90 -24.41
N GLY A 540 29.98 13.11 -25.26
CA GLY A 540 29.73 11.70 -24.99
C GLY A 540 28.55 11.47 -24.03
N ASN A 541 28.65 10.45 -23.19
CA ASN A 541 27.56 10.04 -22.30
C ASN A 541 27.46 10.98 -21.10
N ASN A 542 26.26 11.55 -20.91
CA ASN A 542 25.88 12.33 -19.76
C ASN A 542 24.80 11.54 -18.99
N TYR A 543 25.04 11.33 -17.70
CA TYR A 543 24.10 10.66 -16.82
C TYR A 543 23.49 11.68 -15.88
N TYR A 544 22.16 11.80 -15.88
CA TYR A 544 21.43 12.76 -15.08
C TYR A 544 20.65 12.05 -13.99
N ARG A 545 20.59 12.64 -12.81
CA ARG A 545 19.67 12.24 -11.74
C ARG A 545 19.16 13.48 -11.01
N LEU A 546 18.01 13.33 -10.38
CA LEU A 546 17.47 14.30 -9.45
C LEU A 546 17.83 13.87 -8.04
N LYS A 547 18.29 14.82 -7.23
CA LYS A 547 18.41 14.70 -5.78
C LYS A 547 17.35 15.58 -5.16
N MET A 548 16.28 14.95 -4.70
CA MET A 548 15.13 15.63 -4.12
C MET A 548 15.40 15.79 -2.64
N ILE A 549 15.48 17.05 -2.17
CA ILE A 549 15.87 17.40 -0.81
C ILE A 549 14.67 17.98 -0.09
N ASP A 550 14.39 17.42 1.08
CA ASP A 550 13.31 17.85 1.96
C ASP A 550 13.76 19.01 2.87
N ASN A 551 12.83 19.72 3.52
CA ASN A 551 13.16 20.88 4.36
C ASN A 551 13.97 20.50 5.63
N ASP A 552 13.94 19.23 6.03
CA ASP A 552 14.76 18.68 7.11
C ASP A 552 16.17 18.23 6.64
N GLY A 553 16.45 18.32 5.33
CA GLY A 553 17.71 17.93 4.72
C GLY A 553 17.82 16.46 4.33
N ALA A 554 16.80 15.64 4.60
CA ALA A 554 16.71 14.30 4.03
C ALA A 554 16.64 14.38 2.49
N PHE A 555 17.11 13.34 1.80
CA PHE A 555 17.06 13.33 0.35
C PHE A 555 16.83 11.95 -0.25
N THR A 556 16.23 11.95 -1.44
CA THR A 556 16.04 10.76 -2.28
C THR A 556 16.54 11.02 -3.70
N TYR A 557 17.03 9.96 -4.35
CA TYR A 557 17.50 10.04 -5.73
C TYR A 557 16.46 9.47 -6.71
N SER A 558 16.36 10.08 -7.89
CA SER A 558 15.66 9.47 -9.02
C SER A 558 16.46 8.32 -9.63
N ALA A 559 15.81 7.56 -10.53
CA ALA A 559 16.53 6.76 -11.51
C ALA A 559 17.45 7.64 -12.38
N ILE A 560 18.53 7.05 -12.91
CA ILE A 560 19.48 7.75 -13.77
C ILE A 560 18.95 7.76 -15.21
N ARG A 561 19.04 8.91 -15.88
CA ARG A 561 18.75 9.05 -17.32
C ARG A 561 20.03 9.35 -18.09
N ALA A 562 20.30 8.56 -19.11
CA ALA A 562 21.50 8.70 -19.94
C ALA A 562 21.19 9.37 -21.28
N ILE A 563 21.97 10.39 -21.65
CA ILE A 563 21.92 11.04 -22.97
C ILE A 563 23.32 11.15 -23.54
N THR A 564 23.49 10.70 -24.78
CA THR A 564 24.74 10.86 -25.53
C THR A 564 24.73 12.18 -26.32
N ALA A 565 25.53 13.15 -25.87
CA ALA A 565 25.68 14.44 -26.53
C ALA A 565 26.88 14.39 -27.49
N GLU A 566 26.58 14.21 -28.77
CA GLU A 566 27.56 14.22 -29.86
C GLU A 566 28.14 15.62 -30.07
N ILE A 567 29.42 15.69 -30.46
CA ILE A 567 30.03 16.93 -30.91
C ILE A 567 29.80 17.05 -32.42
N VAL A 568 29.13 18.14 -32.81
CA VAL A 568 28.90 18.44 -34.22
C VAL A 568 30.15 19.10 -34.78
N LEU A 569 30.79 18.43 -35.72
CA LEU A 569 31.91 18.93 -36.50
C LEU A 569 31.42 19.63 -37.78
N SER A 570 31.79 20.89 -37.97
CA SER A 570 31.51 21.69 -39.16
C SER A 570 32.81 22.23 -39.75
N ILE A 571 32.89 22.31 -41.08
CA ILE A 571 34.07 22.84 -41.79
C ILE A 571 33.67 23.83 -42.88
N TYR A 572 34.44 24.91 -43.05
CA TYR A 572 34.21 25.90 -44.10
C TYR A 572 35.46 26.77 -44.38
N PRO A 573 35.55 27.42 -45.55
CA PRO A 573 34.71 27.18 -46.72
C PRO A 573 35.01 25.81 -47.33
N ASN A 574 34.03 25.26 -48.05
CA ASN A 574 34.22 24.07 -48.87
C ASN A 574 33.52 24.34 -50.22
N PRO A 575 34.25 24.56 -51.34
CA PRO A 575 35.71 24.38 -51.50
C PRO A 575 36.60 25.37 -50.73
N VAL A 576 37.82 24.94 -50.36
CA VAL A 576 38.79 25.73 -49.56
C VAL A 576 40.00 26.17 -50.38
N PHE A 577 40.40 27.44 -50.27
CA PHE A 577 41.56 27.98 -50.98
C PHE A 577 42.84 28.03 -50.14
N LEU A 578 42.76 28.63 -48.95
CA LEU A 578 43.93 28.88 -48.09
C LEU A 578 43.79 28.15 -46.75
N ASN A 579 42.80 28.53 -45.94
CA ASN A 579 42.60 27.95 -44.60
C ASN A 579 41.23 27.29 -44.51
N LEU A 580 41.20 26.04 -44.06
CA LEU A 580 39.98 25.33 -43.67
C LEU A 580 39.70 25.70 -42.22
N ASN A 581 38.54 26.29 -41.95
CA ASN A 581 38.07 26.57 -40.60
C ASN A 581 37.29 25.36 -40.10
N ILE A 582 37.58 24.94 -38.87
CA ILE A 582 36.93 23.84 -38.17
C ILE A 582 36.19 24.43 -36.99
N LEU A 583 34.89 24.17 -36.92
CA LEU A 583 34.03 24.50 -35.77
C LEU A 583 33.52 23.22 -35.15
N LEU A 584 33.62 23.17 -33.82
CA LEU A 584 32.96 22.18 -32.99
C LEU A 584 31.78 22.85 -32.30
N SER A 585 30.69 22.13 -32.07
CA SER A 585 29.53 22.66 -31.35
C SER A 585 29.82 23.03 -29.88
N LYS A 586 30.98 22.61 -29.34
CA LYS A 586 31.48 22.95 -27.99
C LYS A 586 32.99 22.74 -27.91
N THR A 587 33.62 23.28 -26.87
CA THR A 587 35.04 23.03 -26.56
C THR A 587 35.25 21.56 -26.24
N ALA A 588 36.23 20.93 -26.89
CA ALA A 588 36.52 19.51 -26.74
C ALA A 588 38.02 19.25 -26.78
N ASN A 589 38.45 18.10 -26.24
CA ASN A 589 39.83 17.67 -26.39
C ASN A 589 40.01 17.01 -27.77
N VAL A 590 40.65 17.74 -28.67
CA VAL A 590 41.07 17.25 -29.97
C VAL A 590 42.57 17.05 -29.92
N LEU A 591 43.04 15.83 -29.67
CA LEU A 591 44.48 15.59 -29.55
C LEU A 591 45.19 15.75 -30.91
N THR A 592 44.58 15.24 -31.99
CA THR A 592 45.14 15.32 -33.34
C THR A 592 44.08 15.50 -34.41
N ALA A 593 44.39 16.34 -35.41
CA ALA A 593 43.63 16.51 -36.64
C ALA A 593 44.43 15.97 -37.83
N LYS A 594 43.86 15.04 -38.59
CA LYS A 594 44.53 14.40 -39.74
C LYS A 594 43.73 14.62 -41.03
N VAL A 595 44.42 15.00 -42.10
CA VAL A 595 43.84 15.12 -43.45
C VAL A 595 44.33 13.97 -44.30
N TYR A 596 43.40 13.28 -44.94
CA TYR A 596 43.65 12.14 -45.81
C TYR A 596 43.28 12.49 -47.25
N ASP A 597 44.04 11.97 -48.22
CA ASP A 597 43.58 11.91 -49.60
C ASP A 597 42.50 10.81 -49.79
N ILE A 598 41.93 10.72 -51.01
CA ILE A 598 40.90 9.72 -51.32
C ILE A 598 41.40 8.27 -51.26
N THR A 599 42.71 8.04 -51.25
CA THR A 599 43.32 6.71 -51.15
C THR A 599 43.54 6.29 -49.69
N GLY A 600 43.26 7.19 -48.73
CA GLY A 600 43.45 6.94 -47.31
C GLY A 600 44.87 7.24 -46.82
N LYS A 601 45.72 7.91 -47.62
CA LYS A 601 47.05 8.35 -47.18
C LYS A 601 46.94 9.65 -46.39
N VAL A 602 47.60 9.72 -45.22
CA VAL A 602 47.70 10.95 -44.42
C VAL A 602 48.59 11.95 -45.15
N ILE A 603 48.06 13.13 -45.44
CA ILE A 603 48.76 14.23 -46.12
C ILE A 603 49.16 15.35 -45.15
N LEU A 604 48.32 15.61 -44.13
CA LEU A 604 48.62 16.56 -43.05
C LEU A 604 48.21 15.97 -41.70
N SER A 605 48.97 16.30 -40.66
CA SER A 605 48.67 15.96 -39.27
C SER A 605 49.07 17.12 -38.37
N THR A 606 48.14 17.59 -37.54
CA THR A 606 48.35 18.73 -36.65
C THR A 606 47.89 18.36 -35.24
N ASN A 607 48.70 18.65 -34.23
CA ASN A 607 48.27 18.56 -32.84
C ASN A 607 47.35 19.75 -32.53
N VAL A 608 46.22 19.48 -31.88
CA VAL A 608 45.26 20.51 -31.51
C VAL A 608 45.18 20.54 -29.98
N ALA A 609 44.89 21.71 -29.41
CA ALA A 609 44.64 21.87 -27.99
C ALA A 609 43.12 21.76 -27.71
N ASN A 610 42.73 21.74 -26.43
CA ASN A 610 41.32 21.85 -26.08
C ASN A 610 40.73 23.15 -26.64
N THR A 611 39.84 23.05 -27.63
CA THR A 611 39.27 24.20 -28.32
C THR A 611 37.89 23.89 -28.89
N SER A 612 37.10 24.92 -29.16
CA SER A 612 35.86 24.84 -29.94
C SER A 612 36.05 25.21 -31.41
N ASN A 613 37.19 25.78 -31.77
CA ASN A 613 37.53 26.15 -33.15
C ASN A 613 39.04 26.17 -33.40
N PHE A 614 39.44 25.88 -34.64
CA PHE A 614 40.81 26.01 -35.11
C PHE A 614 40.85 26.02 -36.65
N THR A 615 42.03 26.30 -37.22
CA THR A 615 42.23 26.34 -38.66
C THR A 615 43.33 25.38 -39.10
N ILE A 616 43.20 24.83 -40.30
CA ILE A 616 44.24 24.06 -40.98
C ILE A 616 44.62 24.83 -42.25
N ASN A 617 45.91 25.15 -42.40
CA ASN A 617 46.44 25.69 -43.64
C ASN A 617 46.47 24.59 -44.70
N THR A 618 45.81 24.85 -45.82
CA THR A 618 45.63 23.92 -46.94
C THR A 618 46.37 24.37 -48.21
N GLN A 619 47.17 25.44 -48.15
CA GLN A 619 47.86 26.04 -49.30
C GLN A 619 48.74 25.06 -50.05
N THR A 620 49.37 24.13 -49.34
CA THR A 620 50.29 23.13 -49.87
C THR A 620 49.60 21.90 -50.44
N LEU A 621 48.28 21.77 -50.27
CA LEU A 621 47.52 20.64 -50.80
C LEU A 621 47.24 20.83 -52.30
N PRO A 622 47.51 19.82 -53.15
CA PRO A 622 47.05 19.82 -54.53
C PRO A 622 45.52 19.91 -54.65
N LYS A 623 45.01 20.40 -55.78
CA LYS A 623 43.57 20.41 -56.06
C LYS A 623 43.01 18.99 -56.00
N GLY A 624 41.93 18.78 -55.26
CA GLY A 624 41.40 17.44 -55.04
C GLY A 624 40.39 17.34 -53.90
N THR A 625 39.92 16.12 -53.67
CA THR A 625 39.04 15.77 -52.54
C THR A 625 39.86 15.22 -51.38
N TYR A 626 39.54 15.66 -50.17
CA TYR A 626 40.21 15.24 -48.95
C TYR A 626 39.19 14.90 -47.85
N VAL A 627 39.62 14.11 -46.87
CA VAL A 627 38.85 13.79 -45.66
C VAL A 627 39.62 14.26 -44.44
N LEU A 628 39.03 15.18 -43.68
CA LEU A 628 39.46 15.51 -42.33
C LEU A 628 38.94 14.43 -41.36
N LYS A 629 39.81 13.87 -40.53
CA LYS A 629 39.43 13.05 -39.36
C LYS A 629 39.97 13.67 -38.08
N LEU A 630 39.13 13.72 -37.06
CA LEU A 630 39.44 14.18 -35.70
C LEU A 630 39.13 13.05 -34.73
N ASP A 631 39.94 12.91 -33.69
CA ASP A 631 39.54 12.22 -32.46
C ASP A 631 39.08 13.30 -31.48
N ILE A 632 37.82 13.25 -31.07
CA ILE A 632 37.17 14.24 -30.23
C ILE A 632 36.72 13.54 -28.95
N ASP A 633 37.41 13.77 -27.85
CA ASP A 633 37.14 13.13 -26.55
C ASP A 633 37.02 11.59 -26.64
N GLY A 634 37.83 10.95 -27.48
CA GLY A 634 37.84 9.49 -27.70
C GLY A 634 36.87 9.00 -28.79
N VAL A 635 36.15 9.92 -29.47
CA VAL A 635 35.20 9.60 -30.54
C VAL A 635 35.73 10.09 -31.89
N ALA A 636 35.91 9.16 -32.84
CA ALA A 636 36.34 9.49 -34.18
C ALA A 636 35.24 10.21 -34.99
N SER A 637 35.55 11.40 -35.50
CA SER A 637 34.68 12.23 -36.35
C SER A 637 35.35 12.54 -37.69
N SER A 638 34.58 12.66 -38.77
CA SER A 638 35.15 12.98 -40.10
C SER A 638 34.27 13.88 -40.98
N ARG A 639 34.92 14.66 -41.85
CA ARG A 639 34.27 15.51 -42.87
C ARG A 639 35.09 15.55 -44.16
N LYS A 640 34.39 15.52 -45.29
CA LYS A 640 34.98 15.64 -46.64
C LYS A 640 35.03 17.10 -47.07
N PHE A 641 36.13 17.52 -47.69
CA PHE A 641 36.25 18.84 -48.33
C PHE A 641 36.99 18.79 -49.66
N VAL A 642 36.84 19.84 -50.46
CA VAL A 642 37.46 20.02 -51.77
C VAL A 642 38.44 21.20 -51.71
N LYS A 643 39.64 21.02 -52.26
CA LYS A 643 40.73 22.02 -52.33
C LYS A 643 40.88 22.63 -53.72
#